data_AF-A0A2V7TRU8-F1
#
_entry.id   AF-A0A2V7TRU8-F1
#
_cell.length_a   1.000
_cell.length_b   1.000
_cell.length_c   1.000
_cell.angle_alpha   90.00
_cell.angle_beta   90.00
_cell.angle_gamma   90.00
#
_symmetry.space_group_name_H-M   'P 1'
#
loop_
_entity.id
_entity.type
_entity.pdbx_description
1 polymer ?
#
loop_
_entity_poly.entity_id
_entity_poly.type
_entity_poly.pdbx_seq_one_letter_code
_entity_poly.pdbx_strand_id
1 'polypeptide(L)'
;MRVRAAPGDLQLRRDQRHLEGPRARVRGPPARALRGPGADPQRAVSRTGGAGLQHHDEAVLAGRVRIPLRPGVAKVITLLIPLLLGAAPEGPRITPYLRHQLDVAWAQDDARRARFAAVSSEAELAALQGELRDKILDLIGGLPAERTPLNARIAGKVAGDGYRIEKVVFESIPGFHVTALLYVPDAPAGPKPAVLLACGHSPLGKAYPNYQEIAIRLARRGYVVICWDPVGQGERSQFWDAARGRSRYNLVCGEHAVLGNLAVLAGASLLRWEVWDGMRAVDYLLTRSEVDAGRISITGTSGGGLQAAWIGALDPRIAVVIPSCYVTSLPMRMANRIFEDPDTDPEQDPYGLVSAGIDHAGLLLLVYPRGLFVASAVKDFVPIEGARKTFREVAAFYRRFGHGDRVGMAEGYHEHRYSLENQTEAFAFLDRLNGQPVAAPLASEKTRPAEELRCTPTGQVRVDLPGRSLMELVRDYFHDNRPAKSVDLPALYRAAEPPALTSWEAAGTERTGDVVRDRYRLHYAGGLVMPLVHVHRVGPGPPAVSLVLSYDGTQSVTDAPTPSWAIVTFDGRALGEDRMRYKAASIDDPELTKPPGREATRPNERRGIDSRAADDEPAAYISPISGVLANHAYNALLTGRPYFLELIEDAEIAARFARSPLGAPRVAVSGRGPSRTWAAAVARAVPGIEAGPGADPSALDWAALVEGRQETWPIHELLPGGAYIEQGGAAPHPLEPPLAPRE
;
A
#
# COMPACT_ATOMS: atom_id res chain seq x y z
N MET A 1 14.60 9.50 12.85
CA MET A 1 14.93 10.31 14.05
C MET A 1 14.17 9.74 15.24
N ARG A 2 14.77 8.84 16.03
CA ARG A 2 14.17 8.38 17.29
C ARG A 2 14.43 9.43 18.36
N VAL A 3 13.40 10.16 18.77
CA VAL A 3 13.50 11.06 19.92
C VAL A 3 13.21 10.23 21.16
N ARG A 4 14.26 9.78 21.86
CA ARG A 4 14.15 9.41 23.28
C ARG A 4 14.07 10.71 24.08
N ALA A 5 12.94 10.94 24.75
CA ALA A 5 12.87 11.92 25.82
C ALA A 5 13.68 11.40 27.03
N ALA A 6 14.65 12.18 27.50
CA ALA A 6 15.29 11.96 28.79
C ALA A 6 14.31 12.34 29.93
N PRO A 7 14.39 11.71 31.11
CA PRO A 7 13.47 11.95 32.20
C PRO A 7 13.82 13.29 32.88
N GLY A 8 12.89 14.25 32.81
CA GLY A 8 12.88 15.42 33.67
C GLY A 8 11.86 15.20 34.78
N ASP A 9 12.32 15.25 36.03
CA ASP A 9 11.47 15.25 37.21
C ASP A 9 10.44 16.38 37.13
N LEU A 10 9.16 16.01 37.10
CA LEU A 10 8.06 16.94 37.37
C LEU A 10 7.10 16.29 38.37
N GLN A 11 7.16 16.76 39.60
CA GLN A 11 6.14 16.50 40.62
C GLN A 11 4.81 17.14 40.18
N LEU A 12 3.81 16.31 39.91
CA LEU A 12 2.43 16.74 39.69
C LEU A 12 1.67 16.69 41.02
N ARG A 13 1.29 17.86 41.54
CA ARG A 13 0.21 17.96 42.53
C ARG A 13 -1.14 17.81 41.81
N ARG A 14 -1.87 16.77 42.20
CA ARG A 14 -3.28 16.52 41.89
C ARG A 14 -4.15 17.47 42.72
N ASP A 15 -5.16 18.05 42.09
CA ASP A 15 -6.39 18.43 42.79
C ASP A 15 -7.60 18.00 41.95
N GLN A 16 -8.25 16.93 42.39
CA GLN A 16 -9.61 16.56 42.03
C GLN A 16 -10.57 17.31 42.95
N ARG A 17 -11.70 17.80 42.42
CA ARG A 17 -12.92 18.01 43.22
C ARG A 17 -14.09 17.33 42.54
N HIS A 18 -14.58 16.28 43.19
CA HIS A 18 -15.97 15.84 43.11
C HIS A 18 -16.81 16.64 44.10
N LEU A 19 -18.04 16.96 43.71
CA LEU A 19 -19.10 17.48 44.58
C LEU A 19 -20.09 16.34 44.87
N GLU A 20 -20.21 15.95 46.14
CA GLU A 20 -21.48 15.57 46.76
C GLU A 20 -21.49 16.21 48.17
N GLY A 21 -22.57 16.91 48.54
CA GLY A 21 -22.72 17.61 49.82
C GLY A 21 -23.23 16.70 50.95
N PRO A 22 -23.89 17.23 51.98
CA PRO A 22 -23.51 18.34 52.86
C PRO A 22 -23.42 17.87 54.33
N ARG A 23 -22.69 18.59 55.22
CA ARG A 23 -23.06 18.82 56.63
C ARG A 23 -22.08 19.73 57.41
N ALA A 24 -22.71 20.71 58.06
CA ALA A 24 -22.29 21.68 59.08
C ALA A 24 -21.18 21.29 60.11
N ARG A 25 -20.31 22.26 60.47
CA ARG A 25 -20.33 23.05 61.73
C ARG A 25 -19.03 23.88 61.96
N VAL A 26 -19.21 25.21 61.98
CA VAL A 26 -18.76 26.24 62.95
C VAL A 26 -17.47 26.01 63.79
N ARG A 27 -16.50 26.94 63.71
CA ARG A 27 -16.06 27.87 64.80
C ARG A 27 -14.89 28.80 64.41
N GLY A 28 -15.17 30.09 64.29
CA GLY A 28 -14.59 31.16 65.14
C GLY A 28 -13.19 31.75 64.84
N PRO A 29 -12.93 33.00 65.30
CA PRO A 29 -12.13 34.06 64.63
C PRO A 29 -10.94 34.53 65.53
N PRO A 30 -10.40 35.79 65.55
CA PRO A 30 -10.53 37.03 64.72
C PRO A 30 -9.16 37.68 64.30
N ALA A 31 -9.05 38.50 63.23
CA ALA A 31 -9.31 39.95 63.00
C ALA A 31 -8.28 40.99 63.49
N ARG A 32 -7.79 41.86 62.57
CA ARG A 32 -7.80 43.37 62.57
C ARG A 32 -6.86 43.91 61.46
N ALA A 33 -7.33 44.69 60.45
CA ALA A 33 -7.62 46.15 60.39
C ALA A 33 -6.32 47.02 60.31
N LEU A 34 -6.11 48.08 59.49
CA LEU A 34 -6.97 49.10 58.83
C LEU A 34 -6.14 50.00 57.84
N ARG A 35 -6.84 50.61 56.86
CA ARG A 35 -6.67 51.97 56.23
C ARG A 35 -5.40 52.25 55.38
N GLY A 36 -5.40 53.01 54.28
CA GLY A 36 -6.30 54.03 53.72
C GLY A 36 -5.56 54.84 52.60
N PRO A 37 -6.13 55.91 51.99
CA PRO A 37 -6.23 56.05 50.53
C PRO A 37 -5.73 57.39 49.88
N GLY A 38 -5.63 57.44 48.53
CA GLY A 38 -6.19 58.49 47.63
C GLY A 38 -5.44 59.82 47.28
N ALA A 39 -5.39 60.09 45.95
CA ALA A 39 -5.52 61.38 45.21
C ALA A 39 -4.30 62.29 44.78
N ASP A 40 -4.16 62.44 43.44
CA ASP A 40 -3.75 63.50 42.45
C ASP A 40 -3.29 64.94 42.90
N PRO A 41 -2.69 65.89 42.08
CA PRO A 41 -2.28 65.90 40.64
C PRO A 41 -0.96 66.66 40.23
N GLN A 42 -0.62 66.60 38.92
CA GLN A 42 0.24 67.47 38.06
C GLN A 42 1.75 67.73 38.36
N ARG A 43 2.65 67.27 37.45
CA ARG A 43 3.74 68.09 36.84
C ARG A 43 4.41 67.43 35.63
N ALA A 44 4.93 68.30 34.76
CA ALA A 44 5.36 68.10 33.39
C ALA A 44 6.73 67.41 33.17
N VAL A 45 6.78 66.66 32.06
CA VAL A 45 7.87 66.51 31.05
C VAL A 45 9.30 66.25 31.54
N SER A 46 9.77 65.01 31.29
CA SER A 46 11.01 64.76 30.54
C SER A 46 11.10 63.29 30.09
N ARG A 47 11.36 63.09 28.78
CA ARG A 47 11.97 61.94 28.06
C ARG A 47 12.21 60.67 28.91
N THR A 48 11.74 59.48 28.53
CA THR A 48 12.29 58.64 27.43
C THR A 48 11.39 57.41 27.20
N GLY A 49 11.44 56.83 25.99
CA GLY A 49 11.08 55.43 25.75
C GLY A 49 9.64 55.15 25.29
N GLY A 50 9.27 55.61 24.09
CA GLY A 50 8.08 55.10 23.40
C GLY A 50 8.37 53.75 22.74
N ALA A 51 7.72 52.69 23.22
CA ALA A 51 7.47 51.47 22.46
C ALA A 51 6.04 51.55 21.91
N GLY A 52 5.91 51.84 20.61
CA GLY A 52 4.74 51.49 19.79
C GLY A 52 5.06 50.18 19.08
N LEU A 53 4.24 49.14 19.23
CA LEU A 53 3.07 48.82 18.40
C LEU A 53 3.40 48.58 16.93
N GLN A 54 3.06 47.34 16.55
CA GLN A 54 2.45 46.90 15.29
C GLN A 54 3.31 46.33 14.15
N HIS A 55 2.90 45.11 13.80
CA HIS A 55 2.87 44.42 12.51
C HIS A 55 4.20 44.22 11.76
N HIS A 56 4.59 42.93 11.65
CA HIS A 56 5.54 42.47 10.64
C HIS A 56 4.80 41.64 9.59
N ASP A 57 4.60 42.28 8.44
CA ASP A 57 4.61 41.63 7.13
C ASP A 57 6.07 41.46 6.65
N GLU A 58 6.24 40.45 5.78
CA GLU A 58 7.31 40.22 4.80
C GLU A 58 8.76 39.96 5.26
N ALA A 59 9.25 38.78 4.84
CA ALA A 59 10.64 38.41 4.85
C ALA A 59 11.32 38.84 3.53
N VAL A 60 12.16 39.87 3.61
CA VAL A 60 13.25 40.11 2.64
C VAL A 60 14.52 40.33 3.45
N LEU A 61 15.56 39.53 3.19
CA LEU A 61 16.95 39.95 3.39
C LEU A 61 17.93 39.02 2.65
N ALA A 62 18.36 39.52 1.49
CA ALA A 62 19.69 39.24 0.96
C ALA A 62 20.73 39.95 1.86
N GLY A 63 21.75 39.22 2.30
CA GLY A 63 22.89 39.78 3.03
C GLY A 63 24.07 38.82 3.04
N ARG A 64 25.00 39.00 2.10
CA ARG A 64 26.28 38.26 2.05
C ARG A 64 27.17 38.69 3.23
N VAL A 65 27.42 37.79 4.17
CA VAL A 65 28.51 37.94 5.15
C VAL A 65 29.82 37.45 4.53
N ARG A 66 30.82 38.32 4.41
CA ARG A 66 32.21 37.94 4.05
C ARG A 66 33.04 37.82 5.33
N ILE A 67 33.50 36.61 5.64
CA ILE A 67 34.48 36.34 6.69
C ILE A 67 35.86 36.16 6.02
N PRO A 68 36.92 36.87 6.42
CA PRO A 68 38.24 36.70 5.83
C PRO A 68 38.93 35.46 6.42
N LEU A 69 39.15 34.42 5.60
CA LEU A 69 39.85 33.21 6.01
C LEU A 69 41.37 33.35 5.77
N ARG A 70 42.17 32.97 6.78
CA ARG A 70 43.64 32.90 6.70
C ARG A 70 44.10 31.78 5.74
N PRO A 71 45.24 31.95 5.03
CA PRO A 71 45.73 30.96 4.06
C PRO A 71 46.24 29.73 4.82
N GLY A 72 45.39 28.70 4.86
CA GLY A 72 45.61 27.45 5.60
C GLY A 72 44.30 26.71 5.91
N VAL A 73 43.19 27.45 6.06
CA VAL A 73 41.86 26.86 6.30
C VAL A 73 41.20 26.34 5.03
N ALA A 74 41.68 26.78 3.86
CA ALA A 74 41.24 26.29 2.55
C ALA A 74 41.59 24.81 2.30
N LYS A 75 42.54 24.21 3.04
CA LYS A 75 42.82 22.76 2.94
C LYS A 75 41.94 21.90 3.85
N VAL A 76 41.37 22.47 4.91
CA VAL A 76 40.51 21.74 5.85
C VAL A 76 39.05 21.69 5.36
N ILE A 77 38.60 22.71 4.61
CA ILE A 77 37.27 22.71 3.99
C ILE A 77 37.21 21.74 2.80
N THR A 78 38.28 21.59 2.02
CA THR A 78 38.34 20.63 0.90
C THR A 78 38.44 19.16 1.35
N LEU A 79 38.96 18.91 2.56
CA LEU A 79 38.97 17.56 3.16
C LEU A 79 37.65 17.18 3.87
N LEU A 80 36.74 18.14 4.07
CA LEU A 80 35.43 17.92 4.70
C LEU A 80 34.28 17.74 3.70
N ILE A 81 34.48 17.99 2.41
CA ILE A 81 33.45 17.74 1.39
C ILE A 81 33.11 16.24 1.25
N PRO A 82 34.07 15.29 1.33
CA PRO A 82 33.73 13.87 1.42
C PRO A 82 33.04 13.49 2.74
N LEU A 83 33.13 14.35 3.77
CA LEU A 83 32.49 14.16 5.08
C LEU A 83 31.11 14.84 5.19
N LEU A 84 30.79 15.76 4.28
CA LEU A 84 29.48 16.45 4.16
C LEU A 84 28.53 15.75 3.18
N LEU A 85 29.02 14.76 2.42
CA LEU A 85 28.29 13.96 1.45
C LEU A 85 28.56 12.46 1.69
N GLY A 86 28.41 12.05 2.94
CA GLY A 86 28.35 10.63 3.26
C GLY A 86 27.19 9.97 2.49
N ALA A 87 27.37 8.71 2.13
CA ALA A 87 26.28 7.88 1.64
C ALA A 87 25.01 8.11 2.47
N ALA A 88 23.86 8.16 1.79
CA ALA A 88 22.52 8.04 2.36
C ALA A 88 22.55 7.35 3.74
N PRO A 89 22.26 8.06 4.86
CA PRO A 89 22.35 7.45 6.19
C PRO A 89 21.43 6.24 6.28
N GLU A 90 21.89 5.16 6.91
CA GLU A 90 21.12 3.94 7.08
C GLU A 90 19.80 4.20 7.85
N GLY A 91 18.74 3.50 7.43
CA GLY A 91 17.44 3.53 8.09
C GLY A 91 16.35 4.29 7.31
N PRO A 92 15.09 4.17 7.77
CA PRO A 92 13.95 4.73 7.07
C PRO A 92 13.91 6.26 7.23
N ARG A 93 13.65 6.97 6.14
CA ARG A 93 13.59 8.45 6.07
C ARG A 93 12.65 8.91 4.97
N ILE A 94 12.15 10.15 5.05
CA ILE A 94 11.48 10.75 3.89
C ILE A 94 12.55 11.07 2.84
N THR A 95 12.63 10.27 1.78
CA THR A 95 13.48 10.57 0.62
C THR A 95 12.86 11.66 -0.24
N PRO A 96 13.63 12.34 -1.11
CA PRO A 96 13.06 13.26 -2.09
C PRO A 96 11.94 12.63 -2.92
N TYR A 97 12.12 11.36 -3.32
CA TYR A 97 11.10 10.64 -4.07
C TYR A 97 9.85 10.33 -3.24
N LEU A 98 10.00 9.82 -2.01
CA LEU A 98 8.83 9.63 -1.14
C LEU A 98 8.10 10.95 -0.91
N ARG A 99 8.83 12.05 -0.69
CA ARG A 99 8.23 13.37 -0.52
C ARG A 99 7.41 13.76 -1.75
N HIS A 100 7.96 13.59 -2.96
CA HIS A 100 7.26 13.84 -4.21
C HIS A 100 5.96 13.02 -4.31
N GLN A 101 6.01 11.71 -4.04
CA GLN A 101 4.83 10.84 -4.05
C GLN A 101 3.74 11.32 -3.07
N LEU A 102 4.15 11.77 -1.87
CA LEU A 102 3.23 12.30 -0.87
C LEU A 102 2.62 13.64 -1.28
N ASP A 103 3.39 14.54 -1.89
CA ASP A 103 2.89 15.82 -2.37
C ASP A 103 1.85 15.62 -3.49
N VAL A 104 2.09 14.67 -4.41
CA VAL A 104 1.10 14.26 -5.43
C VAL A 104 -0.17 13.68 -4.78
N ALA A 105 -0.02 12.74 -3.85
CA ALA A 105 -1.14 12.10 -3.19
C ALA A 105 -2.00 13.08 -2.38
N TRP A 106 -1.37 14.04 -1.68
CA TRP A 106 -2.09 15.08 -0.94
C TRP A 106 -2.83 16.04 -1.87
N ALA A 107 -2.24 16.43 -3.00
CA ALA A 107 -2.93 17.26 -3.98
C ALA A 107 -4.16 16.55 -4.58
N GLN A 108 -4.06 15.25 -4.87
CA GLN A 108 -5.17 14.43 -5.34
C GLN A 108 -6.27 14.27 -4.26
N ASP A 109 -5.89 14.09 -2.98
CA ASP A 109 -6.83 14.03 -1.86
C ASP A 109 -7.58 15.36 -1.67
N ASP A 110 -6.88 16.50 -1.76
CA ASP A 110 -7.50 17.81 -1.64
C ASP A 110 -8.49 18.09 -2.79
N ALA A 111 -8.15 17.71 -4.02
CA ALA A 111 -9.07 17.78 -5.16
C ALA A 111 -10.33 16.93 -4.95
N ARG A 112 -10.16 15.69 -4.45
CA ARG A 112 -11.28 14.81 -4.07
C ARG A 112 -12.16 15.44 -3.00
N ARG A 113 -11.56 15.97 -1.93
CA ARG A 113 -12.28 16.60 -0.81
C ARG A 113 -13.08 17.81 -1.28
N ALA A 114 -12.52 18.63 -2.17
CA ALA A 114 -13.24 19.76 -2.78
C ALA A 114 -14.46 19.28 -3.58
N ARG A 115 -14.30 18.21 -4.39
CA ARG A 115 -15.42 17.57 -5.12
C ARG A 115 -16.49 17.03 -4.17
N PHE A 116 -16.12 16.36 -3.09
CA PHE A 116 -17.08 15.83 -2.12
C PHE A 116 -17.81 16.95 -1.38
N ALA A 117 -17.12 18.05 -1.05
CA ALA A 117 -17.71 19.20 -0.38
C ALA A 117 -18.82 19.88 -1.22
N ALA A 118 -18.75 19.77 -2.55
CA ALA A 118 -19.75 20.33 -3.47
C ALA A 118 -21.09 19.54 -3.47
N VAL A 119 -21.13 18.32 -2.94
CA VAL A 119 -22.35 17.50 -2.87
C VAL A 119 -23.29 18.06 -1.80
N SER A 120 -24.44 18.54 -2.22
CA SER A 120 -25.42 19.28 -1.43
C SER A 120 -26.75 18.55 -1.23
N SER A 121 -27.02 17.49 -2.00
CA SER A 121 -28.24 16.69 -1.92
C SER A 121 -27.97 15.18 -1.95
N GLU A 122 -28.94 14.37 -1.49
CA GLU A 122 -28.86 12.91 -1.58
C GLU A 122 -28.86 12.40 -3.04
N ALA A 123 -29.49 13.14 -3.97
CA ALA A 123 -29.47 12.81 -5.39
C ALA A 123 -28.06 12.98 -5.99
N GLU A 124 -27.38 14.09 -5.66
CA GLU A 124 -25.97 14.30 -6.04
C GLU A 124 -25.04 13.28 -5.39
N LEU A 125 -25.31 12.89 -4.13
CA LEU A 125 -24.57 11.83 -3.46
C LEU A 125 -24.76 10.48 -4.15
N ALA A 126 -25.98 10.13 -4.55
CA ALA A 126 -26.25 8.90 -5.29
C ALA A 126 -25.54 8.88 -6.65
N ALA A 127 -25.50 10.01 -7.36
CA ALA A 127 -24.72 10.16 -8.60
C ALA A 127 -23.22 9.95 -8.34
N LEU A 128 -22.68 10.60 -7.31
CA LEU A 128 -21.28 10.41 -6.89
C LEU A 128 -20.99 8.94 -6.54
N GLN A 129 -21.89 8.25 -5.82
CA GLN A 129 -21.75 6.83 -5.51
C GLN A 129 -21.75 5.96 -6.77
N GLY A 130 -22.57 6.28 -7.77
CA GLY A 130 -22.55 5.60 -9.08
C GLY A 130 -21.18 5.73 -9.73
N GLU A 131 -20.69 6.96 -9.88
CA GLU A 131 -19.38 7.23 -10.48
C GLU A 131 -18.21 6.58 -9.70
N LEU A 132 -18.27 6.59 -8.36
CA LEU A 132 -17.25 5.94 -7.53
C LEU A 132 -17.29 4.42 -7.68
N ARG A 133 -18.49 3.82 -7.76
CA ARG A 133 -18.65 2.38 -7.96
C ARG A 133 -18.09 1.94 -9.31
N ASP A 134 -18.42 2.65 -10.38
CA ASP A 134 -17.96 2.34 -11.73
C ASP A 134 -16.43 2.41 -11.79
N LYS A 135 -15.84 3.50 -11.27
CA LYS A 135 -14.38 3.62 -11.17
C LYS A 135 -13.75 2.51 -10.34
N ILE A 136 -14.31 2.19 -9.17
CA ILE A 136 -13.79 1.12 -8.31
C ILE A 136 -13.80 -0.22 -9.05
N LEU A 137 -14.89 -0.53 -9.75
CA LEU A 137 -14.99 -1.75 -10.55
C LEU A 137 -13.94 -1.75 -11.67
N ASP A 138 -13.80 -0.66 -12.42
CA ASP A 138 -12.78 -0.54 -13.48
C ASP A 138 -11.37 -0.77 -12.93
N LEU A 139 -11.03 -0.17 -11.79
CA LEU A 139 -9.69 -0.28 -11.19
C LEU A 139 -9.32 -1.71 -10.75
N ILE A 140 -10.29 -2.52 -10.34
CA ILE A 140 -10.04 -3.92 -9.98
C ILE A 140 -10.17 -4.90 -11.16
N GLY A 141 -10.53 -4.41 -12.36
CA GLY A 141 -10.78 -5.23 -13.55
C GLY A 141 -12.22 -5.76 -13.65
N GLY A 142 -13.16 -5.16 -12.93
CA GLY A 142 -14.56 -5.56 -12.79
C GLY A 142 -14.76 -6.72 -11.82
N LEU A 143 -15.94 -7.34 -11.86
CA LEU A 143 -16.25 -8.60 -11.18
C LEU A 143 -16.81 -9.61 -12.19
N PRO A 144 -16.79 -10.93 -11.90
CA PRO A 144 -17.49 -11.91 -12.72
C PRO A 144 -18.98 -11.55 -12.91
N ALA A 145 -19.47 -11.66 -14.16
CA ALA A 145 -20.84 -11.28 -14.51
C ALA A 145 -21.89 -12.30 -14.03
N GLU A 146 -21.53 -13.58 -14.02
CA GLU A 146 -22.45 -14.68 -13.70
C GLU A 146 -22.18 -15.26 -12.31
N ARG A 147 -23.26 -15.46 -11.55
CA ARG A 147 -23.25 -16.25 -10.31
C ARG A 147 -23.48 -17.72 -10.67
N THR A 148 -22.39 -18.47 -10.81
CA THR A 148 -22.44 -19.91 -11.13
C THR A 148 -22.98 -20.75 -9.95
N PRO A 149 -23.28 -22.05 -10.11
CA PRO A 149 -23.59 -22.91 -8.96
C PRO A 149 -22.47 -22.91 -7.91
N LEU A 150 -22.83 -22.88 -6.62
CA LEU A 150 -21.85 -22.90 -5.51
C LEU A 150 -21.21 -24.28 -5.30
N ASN A 151 -21.84 -25.37 -5.77
CA ASN A 151 -21.42 -26.75 -5.50
C ASN A 151 -21.05 -27.00 -4.03
N ALA A 152 -21.78 -26.37 -3.11
CA ALA A 152 -21.41 -26.32 -1.71
C ALA A 152 -21.62 -27.67 -1.02
N ARG A 153 -20.65 -28.07 -0.20
CA ARG A 153 -20.71 -29.31 0.61
C ARG A 153 -20.25 -29.07 2.05
N ILE A 154 -20.87 -29.79 2.97
CA ILE A 154 -20.45 -29.83 4.37
C ILE A 154 -19.42 -30.95 4.53
N ALA A 155 -18.17 -30.59 4.82
CA ALA A 155 -17.05 -31.49 5.04
C ALA A 155 -17.01 -32.08 6.46
N GLY A 156 -17.76 -31.49 7.40
CA GLY A 156 -17.87 -32.01 8.77
C GLY A 156 -18.59 -31.03 9.69
N LYS A 157 -18.84 -31.46 10.93
CA LYS A 157 -19.47 -30.65 11.97
C LYS A 157 -18.69 -30.78 13.27
N VAL A 158 -18.59 -29.69 14.02
CA VAL A 158 -17.98 -29.64 15.36
C VAL A 158 -18.97 -29.03 16.33
N ALA A 159 -19.18 -29.68 17.47
CA ALA A 159 -20.06 -29.15 18.53
C ALA A 159 -19.37 -28.01 19.28
N GLY A 160 -20.11 -26.94 19.54
CA GLY A 160 -19.75 -25.83 20.41
C GLY A 160 -20.67 -25.78 21.64
N ASP A 161 -20.43 -24.81 22.52
CA ASP A 161 -21.34 -24.52 23.63
C ASP A 161 -22.37 -23.48 23.18
N GLY A 162 -23.61 -23.92 22.91
CA GLY A 162 -24.71 -23.08 22.42
C GLY A 162 -24.66 -22.76 20.91
N TYR A 163 -23.76 -23.40 20.18
CA TYR A 163 -23.64 -23.30 18.73
C TYR A 163 -23.00 -24.59 18.16
N ARG A 164 -23.05 -24.74 16.84
CA ARG A 164 -22.26 -25.72 16.09
C ARG A 164 -21.45 -25.05 14.99
N ILE A 165 -20.36 -25.68 14.59
CA ILE A 165 -19.55 -25.28 13.44
C ILE A 165 -19.82 -26.28 12.31
N GLU A 166 -20.21 -25.80 11.13
CA GLU A 166 -20.24 -26.59 9.90
C GLU A 166 -19.00 -26.21 9.07
N LYS A 167 -18.22 -27.20 8.65
CA LYS A 167 -17.04 -27.02 7.78
C LYS A 167 -17.52 -27.08 6.35
N VAL A 168 -17.37 -26.00 5.61
CA VAL A 168 -17.99 -25.80 4.29
C VAL A 168 -16.92 -25.67 3.22
N VAL A 169 -17.13 -26.32 2.09
CA VAL A 169 -16.41 -26.03 0.85
C VAL A 169 -17.43 -25.61 -0.19
N PHE A 170 -17.17 -24.50 -0.89
CA PHE A 170 -17.99 -24.05 -2.03
C PHE A 170 -17.11 -23.50 -3.14
N GLU A 171 -17.65 -23.35 -4.35
CA GLU A 171 -17.00 -22.74 -5.49
C GLU A 171 -17.46 -21.29 -5.64
N SER A 172 -16.52 -20.35 -5.62
CA SER A 172 -16.80 -18.95 -5.93
C SER A 172 -16.82 -18.71 -7.45
N ILE A 173 -15.93 -19.41 -8.16
CA ILE A 173 -15.83 -19.49 -9.62
C ILE A 173 -15.70 -21.00 -9.95
N PRO A 174 -16.21 -21.49 -11.11
CA PRO A 174 -16.12 -22.91 -11.43
C PRO A 174 -14.70 -23.50 -11.27
N GLY A 175 -14.59 -24.51 -10.42
CA GLY A 175 -13.33 -25.19 -10.06
C GLY A 175 -12.42 -24.40 -9.10
N PHE A 176 -12.79 -23.20 -8.66
CA PHE A 176 -12.03 -22.41 -7.68
C PHE A 176 -12.72 -22.48 -6.32
N HIS A 177 -12.14 -23.27 -5.43
CA HIS A 177 -12.76 -23.67 -4.18
C HIS A 177 -12.40 -22.70 -3.04
N VAL A 178 -13.40 -22.37 -2.23
CA VAL A 178 -13.33 -21.59 -1.00
C VAL A 178 -13.70 -22.50 0.18
N THR A 179 -12.86 -22.51 1.19
CA THR A 179 -13.05 -23.21 2.46
C THR A 179 -13.56 -22.23 3.51
N ALA A 180 -14.60 -22.63 4.25
CA ALA A 180 -15.27 -21.78 5.22
C ALA A 180 -15.73 -22.54 6.47
N LEU A 181 -15.92 -21.81 7.56
CA LEU A 181 -16.56 -22.26 8.79
C LEU A 181 -17.86 -21.47 8.95
N LEU A 182 -18.98 -22.20 9.08
CA LEU A 182 -20.29 -21.64 9.39
C LEU A 182 -20.62 -21.94 10.85
N TYR A 183 -20.63 -20.91 11.69
CA TYR A 183 -21.06 -20.99 13.08
C TYR A 183 -22.56 -20.74 13.14
N VAL A 184 -23.30 -21.75 13.58
CA VAL A 184 -24.77 -21.69 13.66
C VAL A 184 -25.19 -21.83 15.12
N PRO A 185 -25.91 -20.85 15.70
CA PRO A 185 -26.41 -20.95 17.06
C PRO A 185 -27.47 -22.05 17.22
N ASP A 186 -27.47 -22.68 18.38
CA ASP A 186 -28.44 -23.73 18.74
C ASP A 186 -29.80 -23.17 19.18
N ALA A 187 -29.83 -21.87 19.56
CA ALA A 187 -31.02 -21.13 19.99
C ALA A 187 -32.15 -21.13 18.93
N PRO A 188 -33.42 -20.87 19.31
CA PRO A 188 -34.59 -21.50 18.70
C PRO A 188 -34.73 -21.32 17.19
N ALA A 189 -35.48 -22.25 16.58
CA ALA A 189 -35.69 -22.34 15.15
C ALA A 189 -36.26 -21.03 14.55
N GLY A 190 -35.89 -20.75 13.30
CA GLY A 190 -36.32 -19.57 12.55
C GLY A 190 -35.14 -18.79 11.96
N PRO A 191 -35.42 -17.84 11.04
CA PRO A 191 -34.40 -17.00 10.42
C PRO A 191 -33.68 -16.10 11.42
N LYS A 192 -32.36 -16.04 11.32
CA LYS A 192 -31.46 -15.30 12.20
C LYS A 192 -30.64 -14.30 11.39
N PRO A 193 -30.26 -13.13 11.96
CA PRO A 193 -29.31 -12.27 11.27
C PRO A 193 -27.99 -13.01 11.04
N ALA A 194 -27.27 -12.64 9.99
CA ALA A 194 -26.00 -13.27 9.65
C ALA A 194 -24.87 -12.24 9.61
N VAL A 195 -23.65 -12.70 9.92
CA VAL A 195 -22.43 -11.91 9.85
C VAL A 195 -21.40 -12.64 9.00
N LEU A 196 -20.91 -11.98 7.96
CA LEU A 196 -19.67 -12.33 7.30
C LEU A 196 -18.51 -11.86 8.19
N LEU A 197 -17.64 -12.78 8.58
CA LEU A 197 -16.39 -12.51 9.29
C LEU A 197 -15.23 -12.74 8.33
N ALA A 198 -14.77 -11.67 7.68
CA ALA A 198 -13.63 -11.74 6.78
C ALA A 198 -12.32 -11.89 7.57
N CYS A 199 -11.45 -12.80 7.14
CA CYS A 199 -10.14 -12.98 7.72
C CYS A 199 -9.19 -11.88 7.25
N GLY A 200 -8.43 -11.29 8.17
CA GLY A 200 -7.16 -10.65 7.84
C GLY A 200 -6.00 -11.63 7.82
N HIS A 201 -4.83 -11.08 7.57
CA HIS A 201 -3.54 -11.76 7.42
C HIS A 201 -3.27 -12.77 8.54
N SER A 202 -3.55 -14.05 8.25
CA SER A 202 -3.22 -15.15 9.14
C SER A 202 -2.88 -16.40 8.33
N PRO A 203 -1.74 -17.05 8.62
CA PRO A 203 -1.42 -18.34 8.03
C PRO A 203 -2.50 -19.42 8.29
N LEU A 204 -3.23 -19.31 9.39
CA LEU A 204 -4.30 -20.25 9.75
C LEU A 204 -5.67 -19.90 9.12
N GLY A 205 -5.77 -18.77 8.42
CA GLY A 205 -7.01 -18.29 7.82
C GLY A 205 -8.17 -18.31 8.81
N LYS A 206 -9.30 -18.90 8.40
CA LYS A 206 -10.53 -19.03 9.21
C LYS A 206 -10.36 -19.79 10.53
N ALA A 207 -9.29 -20.58 10.68
CA ALA A 207 -9.01 -21.34 11.88
C ALA A 207 -8.18 -20.54 12.91
N TYR A 208 -7.79 -19.29 12.61
CA TYR A 208 -7.04 -18.46 13.53
C TYR A 208 -7.83 -18.18 14.83
N PRO A 209 -7.24 -18.35 16.03
CA PRO A 209 -7.96 -18.21 17.30
C PRO A 209 -8.77 -16.93 17.45
N ASN A 210 -8.24 -15.77 17.03
CA ASN A 210 -8.95 -14.50 17.17
C ASN A 210 -10.25 -14.47 16.35
N TYR A 211 -10.27 -15.05 15.15
CA TYR A 211 -11.49 -15.13 14.34
C TYR A 211 -12.48 -16.13 14.91
N GLN A 212 -11.99 -17.25 15.47
CA GLN A 212 -12.86 -18.18 16.20
C GLN A 212 -13.54 -17.47 17.38
N GLU A 213 -12.81 -16.71 18.20
CA GLU A 213 -13.41 -16.00 19.34
C GLU A 213 -14.50 -15.01 18.89
N ILE A 214 -14.24 -14.22 17.84
CA ILE A 214 -15.23 -13.29 17.28
C ILE A 214 -16.47 -14.04 16.78
N ALA A 215 -16.27 -15.11 16.02
CA ALA A 215 -17.37 -15.92 15.49
C ALA A 215 -18.19 -16.59 16.59
N ILE A 216 -17.54 -17.10 17.65
CA ILE A 216 -18.20 -17.71 18.80
C ILE A 216 -19.03 -16.67 19.56
N ARG A 217 -18.46 -15.49 19.85
CA ARG A 217 -19.17 -14.39 20.52
C ARG A 217 -20.42 -13.98 19.73
N LEU A 218 -20.30 -13.82 18.41
CA LEU A 218 -21.43 -13.48 17.55
C LEU A 218 -22.46 -14.63 17.46
N ALA A 219 -22.01 -15.89 17.37
CA ALA A 219 -22.91 -17.03 17.38
C ALA A 219 -23.72 -17.10 18.69
N ARG A 220 -23.08 -16.93 19.85
CA ARG A 220 -23.76 -16.89 21.14
C ARG A 220 -24.70 -15.69 21.32
N ARG A 221 -24.51 -14.62 20.53
CA ARG A 221 -25.44 -13.48 20.42
C ARG A 221 -26.63 -13.76 19.48
N GLY A 222 -26.68 -14.92 18.84
CA GLY A 222 -27.78 -15.33 17.96
C GLY A 222 -27.54 -15.08 16.47
N TYR A 223 -26.33 -14.71 16.05
CA TYR A 223 -25.98 -14.55 14.64
C TYR A 223 -25.53 -15.87 14.01
N VAL A 224 -25.90 -16.10 12.76
CA VAL A 224 -25.19 -17.07 11.90
C VAL A 224 -23.91 -16.42 11.39
N VAL A 225 -22.74 -17.03 11.61
CA VAL A 225 -21.47 -16.41 11.21
C VAL A 225 -20.77 -17.27 10.18
N ILE A 226 -20.38 -16.69 9.04
CA ILE A 226 -19.51 -17.35 8.06
C ILE A 226 -18.13 -16.70 8.06
N CYS A 227 -17.09 -17.52 8.16
CA CYS A 227 -15.70 -17.11 8.08
C CYS A 227 -14.99 -17.99 7.05
N TRP A 228 -14.31 -17.41 6.06
CA TRP A 228 -13.68 -18.14 4.96
C TRP A 228 -12.18 -17.86 4.87
N ASP A 229 -11.43 -18.79 4.29
CA ASP A 229 -10.02 -18.57 3.98
C ASP A 229 -9.91 -17.62 2.77
N PRO A 230 -9.19 -16.49 2.87
CA PRO A 230 -8.74 -15.74 1.70
C PRO A 230 -7.80 -16.58 0.84
N VAL A 231 -7.62 -16.20 -0.42
CA VAL A 231 -6.64 -16.88 -1.27
C VAL A 231 -5.24 -16.67 -0.69
N GLY A 232 -4.38 -17.68 -0.76
CA GLY A 232 -3.03 -17.59 -0.17
C GLY A 232 -2.98 -17.71 1.36
N GLN A 233 -4.10 -18.06 2.01
CA GLN A 233 -4.19 -18.24 3.46
C GLN A 233 -4.90 -19.55 3.82
N GLY A 234 -4.68 -20.06 5.03
CA GLY A 234 -5.36 -21.25 5.55
C GLY A 234 -5.22 -22.45 4.60
N GLU A 235 -6.35 -23.01 4.15
CA GLU A 235 -6.36 -24.16 3.23
C GLU A 235 -6.22 -23.78 1.75
N ARG A 236 -5.98 -22.50 1.43
CA ARG A 236 -6.01 -21.97 0.05
C ARG A 236 -4.67 -21.43 -0.44
N SER A 237 -3.55 -22.00 0.04
CA SER A 237 -2.25 -21.73 -0.56
C SER A 237 -2.27 -22.08 -2.05
N GLN A 238 -1.80 -21.17 -2.90
CA GLN A 238 -1.67 -21.35 -4.33
C GLN A 238 -0.31 -21.95 -4.72
N PHE A 239 0.64 -21.97 -3.78
CA PHE A 239 2.02 -22.40 -4.00
C PHE A 239 2.47 -23.47 -3.00
N TRP A 240 1.52 -24.27 -2.49
CA TRP A 240 1.79 -25.32 -1.51
C TRP A 240 2.71 -26.40 -2.05
N ASP A 241 3.79 -26.69 -1.31
CA ASP A 241 4.66 -27.83 -1.55
C ASP A 241 4.31 -28.95 -0.57
N ALA A 242 3.61 -29.96 -1.06
CA ALA A 242 3.17 -31.09 -0.24
C ALA A 242 4.33 -31.91 0.34
N ALA A 243 5.48 -31.99 -0.35
CA ALA A 243 6.64 -32.71 0.14
C ALA A 243 7.33 -31.98 1.30
N ARG A 244 7.25 -30.63 1.31
CA ARG A 244 7.81 -29.79 2.37
C ARG A 244 6.80 -29.40 3.47
N GLY A 245 5.51 -29.63 3.23
CA GLY A 245 4.45 -29.28 4.18
C GLY A 245 4.31 -27.77 4.43
N ARG A 246 4.71 -26.94 3.46
CA ARG A 246 4.62 -25.47 3.52
C ARG A 246 4.50 -24.87 2.12
N SER A 247 4.06 -23.61 2.04
CA SER A 247 4.13 -22.85 0.79
C SER A 247 5.57 -22.58 0.35
N ARG A 248 5.79 -22.43 -0.95
CA ARG A 248 7.08 -21.98 -1.52
C ARG A 248 7.39 -20.53 -1.17
N TYR A 249 6.36 -19.73 -0.92
CA TYR A 249 6.47 -18.35 -0.43
C TYR A 249 6.05 -18.29 1.04
N ASN A 250 6.30 -17.17 1.71
CA ASN A 250 5.64 -16.94 2.98
C ASN A 250 4.12 -16.89 2.74
N LEU A 251 3.40 -17.72 3.49
CA LEU A 251 1.94 -17.77 3.40
C LEU A 251 1.40 -16.37 3.70
N VAL A 252 0.26 -16.01 3.12
CA VAL A 252 -0.32 -14.66 3.17
C VAL A 252 0.39 -13.68 2.22
N CYS A 253 1.15 -12.69 2.70
CA CYS A 253 1.64 -11.55 1.90
C CYS A 253 2.56 -11.98 0.75
N GLY A 254 3.37 -13.03 0.92
CA GLY A 254 4.24 -13.54 -0.14
C GLY A 254 3.48 -14.07 -1.34
N GLU A 255 2.45 -14.87 -1.08
CA GLU A 255 1.57 -15.36 -2.13
C GLU A 255 0.77 -14.22 -2.75
N HIS A 256 0.26 -13.30 -1.93
CA HIS A 256 -0.47 -12.13 -2.42
C HIS A 256 0.40 -11.26 -3.33
N ALA A 257 1.67 -11.06 -2.98
CA ALA A 257 2.60 -10.29 -3.81
C ALA A 257 2.78 -10.91 -5.20
N VAL A 258 3.00 -12.22 -5.28
CA VAL A 258 3.10 -12.93 -6.57
C VAL A 258 1.78 -12.84 -7.33
N LEU A 259 0.66 -13.19 -6.71
CA LEU A 259 -0.64 -13.25 -7.38
C LEU A 259 -1.12 -11.86 -7.82
N GLY A 260 -0.99 -10.87 -6.94
CA GLY A 260 -1.47 -9.51 -7.15
C GLY A 260 -0.65 -8.75 -8.19
N ASN A 261 0.68 -8.90 -8.18
CA ASN A 261 1.49 -8.28 -9.23
C ASN A 261 1.16 -8.90 -10.62
N LEU A 262 0.83 -10.20 -10.70
CA LEU A 262 0.47 -10.85 -11.96
C LEU A 262 -0.88 -10.33 -12.45
N ALA A 263 -1.82 -10.14 -11.51
CA ALA A 263 -3.08 -9.48 -11.78
C ALA A 263 -2.89 -8.05 -12.30
N VAL A 264 -1.99 -7.26 -11.71
CA VAL A 264 -1.68 -5.91 -12.19
C VAL A 264 -1.21 -5.94 -13.65
N LEU A 265 -0.30 -6.85 -14.01
CA LEU A 265 0.15 -7.00 -15.41
C LEU A 265 -0.98 -7.37 -16.37
N ALA A 266 -1.94 -8.19 -15.91
CA ALA A 266 -3.15 -8.56 -16.65
C ALA A 266 -4.20 -7.42 -16.71
N GLY A 267 -4.00 -6.31 -16.00
CA GLY A 267 -4.97 -5.21 -15.93
C GLY A 267 -6.13 -5.50 -14.97
N ALA A 268 -5.85 -6.18 -13.87
CA ALA A 268 -6.76 -6.45 -12.75
C ALA A 268 -6.10 -6.14 -11.40
N SER A 269 -6.83 -6.40 -10.32
CA SER A 269 -6.31 -6.44 -8.95
C SER A 269 -6.62 -7.79 -8.31
N LEU A 270 -5.79 -8.23 -7.36
CA LEU A 270 -6.08 -9.41 -6.52
C LEU A 270 -7.46 -9.30 -5.85
N LEU A 271 -7.87 -8.08 -5.48
CA LEU A 271 -9.18 -7.79 -4.87
C LEU A 271 -10.37 -8.27 -5.70
N ARG A 272 -10.24 -8.35 -7.03
CA ARG A 272 -11.31 -8.88 -7.89
C ARG A 272 -11.81 -10.22 -7.38
N TRP A 273 -10.89 -11.13 -7.09
CA TRP A 273 -11.23 -12.49 -6.70
C TRP A 273 -11.58 -12.58 -5.22
N GLU A 274 -10.92 -11.81 -4.36
CA GLU A 274 -11.23 -11.81 -2.92
C GLU A 274 -12.60 -11.20 -2.61
N VAL A 275 -12.95 -10.07 -3.24
CA VAL A 275 -14.28 -9.47 -3.14
C VAL A 275 -15.33 -10.45 -3.66
N TRP A 276 -15.04 -11.10 -4.79
CA TRP A 276 -15.95 -12.08 -5.36
C TRP A 276 -16.16 -13.27 -4.42
N ASP A 277 -15.11 -13.84 -3.82
CA ASP A 277 -15.22 -14.90 -2.82
C ASP A 277 -16.15 -14.51 -1.67
N GLY A 278 -16.04 -13.28 -1.17
CA GLY A 278 -16.93 -12.73 -0.15
C GLY A 278 -18.38 -12.57 -0.62
N MET A 279 -18.62 -12.06 -1.82
CA MET A 279 -19.97 -11.98 -2.42
C MET A 279 -20.60 -13.37 -2.61
N ARG A 280 -19.77 -14.37 -2.89
CA ARG A 280 -20.19 -15.78 -3.01
C ARG A 280 -20.43 -16.43 -1.65
N ALA A 281 -19.76 -15.97 -0.60
CA ALA A 281 -20.13 -16.32 0.78
C ALA A 281 -21.50 -15.75 1.18
N VAL A 282 -21.88 -14.55 0.72
CA VAL A 282 -23.26 -14.03 0.85
C VAL A 282 -24.24 -14.95 0.13
N ASP A 283 -23.92 -15.36 -1.11
CA ASP A 283 -24.76 -16.30 -1.86
C ASP A 283 -24.97 -17.61 -1.11
N TYR A 284 -23.92 -18.15 -0.48
CA TYR A 284 -24.03 -19.35 0.35
C TYR A 284 -24.93 -19.13 1.56
N LEU A 285 -24.79 -18.01 2.30
CA LEU A 285 -25.70 -17.69 3.41
C LEU A 285 -27.17 -17.65 2.98
N LEU A 286 -27.47 -17.12 1.80
CA LEU A 286 -28.83 -17.04 1.26
C LEU A 286 -29.43 -18.40 0.88
N THR A 287 -28.62 -19.47 0.82
CA THR A 287 -29.14 -20.85 0.66
C THR A 287 -29.60 -21.46 1.98
N ARG A 288 -29.33 -20.83 3.12
CA ARG A 288 -29.58 -21.38 4.46
C ARG A 288 -30.94 -20.92 4.99
N SER A 289 -31.81 -21.88 5.29
CA SER A 289 -33.15 -21.60 5.85
C SER A 289 -33.13 -20.87 7.19
N GLU A 290 -32.03 -21.00 7.94
CA GLU A 290 -31.80 -20.35 9.22
C GLU A 290 -31.28 -18.91 9.11
N VAL A 291 -31.01 -18.40 7.90
CA VAL A 291 -30.52 -17.03 7.67
C VAL A 291 -31.67 -16.11 7.25
N ASP A 292 -31.73 -14.95 7.88
CA ASP A 292 -32.58 -13.84 7.47
C ASP A 292 -31.86 -13.01 6.39
N ALA A 293 -32.35 -13.12 5.15
CA ALA A 293 -31.78 -12.45 3.99
C ALA A 293 -31.77 -10.91 4.09
N GLY A 294 -32.63 -10.32 4.94
CA GLY A 294 -32.70 -8.86 5.15
C GLY A 294 -31.72 -8.33 6.20
N ARG A 295 -31.03 -9.22 6.94
CA ARG A 295 -30.16 -8.87 8.08
C ARG A 295 -28.79 -9.51 7.97
N ILE A 296 -28.10 -9.23 6.87
CA ILE A 296 -26.73 -9.66 6.61
C ILE A 296 -25.77 -8.51 6.93
N SER A 297 -24.74 -8.76 7.71
CA SER A 297 -23.72 -7.77 8.09
C SER A 297 -22.32 -8.31 7.77
N ILE A 298 -21.31 -7.44 7.75
CA ILE A 298 -19.91 -7.85 7.56
C ILE A 298 -18.99 -7.14 8.54
N THR A 299 -18.01 -7.88 9.06
CA THR A 299 -16.91 -7.33 9.85
C THR A 299 -15.62 -8.12 9.60
N GLY A 300 -14.49 -7.56 10.01
CA GLY A 300 -13.18 -8.16 9.88
C GLY A 300 -12.09 -7.21 10.35
N THR A 301 -10.87 -7.73 10.52
CA THR A 301 -9.72 -6.97 11.03
C THR A 301 -8.57 -7.03 10.05
N SER A 302 -7.81 -5.94 9.87
CA SER A 302 -6.66 -5.91 8.95
C SER A 302 -7.08 -6.16 7.50
N GLY A 303 -6.49 -7.12 6.78
CA GLY A 303 -7.01 -7.63 5.50
C GLY A 303 -8.49 -8.03 5.55
N GLY A 304 -9.02 -8.45 6.70
CA GLY A 304 -10.45 -8.70 6.89
C GLY A 304 -11.24 -7.40 7.01
N GLY A 305 -10.62 -6.34 7.54
CA GLY A 305 -11.17 -4.99 7.54
C GLY A 305 -11.21 -4.39 6.12
N LEU A 306 -10.19 -4.68 5.31
CA LEU A 306 -10.17 -4.41 3.87
C LEU A 306 -11.34 -5.12 3.18
N GLN A 307 -11.44 -6.44 3.33
CA GLN A 307 -12.51 -7.22 2.70
C GLN A 307 -13.88 -6.75 3.17
N ALA A 308 -14.06 -6.45 4.47
CA ALA A 308 -15.29 -5.89 4.99
C ALA A 308 -15.68 -4.57 4.32
N ALA A 309 -14.72 -3.64 4.15
CA ALA A 309 -14.97 -2.36 3.49
C ALA A 309 -15.32 -2.54 2.01
N TRP A 310 -14.56 -3.36 1.27
CA TRP A 310 -14.73 -3.55 -0.17
C TRP A 310 -15.98 -4.37 -0.53
N ILE A 311 -16.19 -5.52 0.10
CA ILE A 311 -17.39 -6.34 -0.10
C ILE A 311 -18.62 -5.54 0.37
N GLY A 312 -18.52 -4.87 1.53
CA GLY A 312 -19.60 -4.03 2.04
C GLY A 312 -19.97 -2.90 1.07
N ALA A 313 -18.99 -2.26 0.43
CA ALA A 313 -19.21 -1.21 -0.57
C ALA A 313 -19.85 -1.72 -1.88
N LEU A 314 -19.42 -2.90 -2.35
CA LEU A 314 -19.80 -3.43 -3.67
C LEU A 314 -21.01 -4.39 -3.63
N ASP A 315 -21.35 -4.97 -2.49
CA ASP A 315 -22.52 -5.82 -2.32
C ASP A 315 -23.64 -5.09 -1.53
N PRO A 316 -24.70 -4.60 -2.21
CA PRO A 316 -25.77 -3.86 -1.57
C PRO A 316 -26.64 -4.71 -0.63
N ARG A 317 -26.49 -6.05 -0.65
CA ARG A 317 -27.26 -6.96 0.22
C ARG A 317 -26.82 -6.91 1.68
N ILE A 318 -25.64 -6.36 1.96
CA ILE A 318 -25.08 -6.27 3.30
C ILE A 318 -25.61 -5.00 3.99
N ALA A 319 -26.39 -5.15 5.06
CA ALA A 319 -27.05 -4.05 5.78
C ALA A 319 -26.12 -3.26 6.72
N VAL A 320 -25.08 -3.89 7.28
CA VAL A 320 -24.14 -3.25 8.22
C VAL A 320 -22.71 -3.64 7.89
N VAL A 321 -21.82 -2.65 7.81
CA VAL A 321 -20.41 -2.81 7.43
C VAL A 321 -19.51 -2.29 8.56
N ILE A 322 -18.64 -3.16 9.08
CA ILE A 322 -17.80 -2.87 10.24
C ILE A 322 -16.33 -3.23 9.97
N PRO A 323 -15.56 -2.39 9.26
CA PRO A 323 -14.12 -2.59 9.10
C PRO A 323 -13.38 -2.24 10.40
N SER A 324 -12.51 -3.14 10.86
CA SER A 324 -11.61 -2.91 12.00
C SER A 324 -10.15 -2.82 11.53
N CYS A 325 -9.39 -1.85 12.06
CA CYS A 325 -7.94 -1.74 11.85
C CYS A 325 -7.51 -1.81 10.37
N TYR A 326 -8.22 -1.07 9.51
CA TYR A 326 -7.93 -0.96 8.07
C TYR A 326 -8.15 0.47 7.55
N VAL A 327 -9.21 1.13 8.04
CA VAL A 327 -9.61 2.45 7.56
C VAL A 327 -8.55 3.49 7.89
N THR A 328 -7.98 4.13 6.86
CA THR A 328 -7.09 5.29 6.99
C THR A 328 -7.13 6.10 5.70
N SER A 329 -6.58 7.32 5.68
CA SER A 329 -6.42 8.06 4.43
C SER A 329 -5.19 7.58 3.70
N LEU A 330 -5.31 7.26 2.40
CA LEU A 330 -4.23 6.70 1.60
C LEU A 330 -2.93 7.53 1.60
N PRO A 331 -2.93 8.88 1.53
CA PRO A 331 -1.69 9.65 1.64
C PRO A 331 -0.92 9.43 2.95
N MET A 332 -1.62 9.24 4.07
CA MET A 332 -0.97 8.91 5.35
C MET A 332 -0.44 7.47 5.36
N ARG A 333 -1.19 6.54 4.76
CA ARG A 333 -0.74 5.16 4.60
C ARG A 333 0.53 5.05 3.75
N MET A 334 0.58 5.75 2.61
CA MET A 334 1.72 5.80 1.71
C MET A 334 2.99 6.27 2.42
N ALA A 335 2.87 7.22 3.35
CA ALA A 335 3.98 7.64 4.20
C ALA A 335 4.34 6.50 5.16
N ASN A 336 3.37 5.98 5.90
CA ASN A 336 3.60 5.08 7.02
C ASN A 336 4.16 3.70 6.61
N ARG A 337 3.78 3.17 5.44
CA ARG A 337 4.26 1.84 4.99
C ARG A 337 5.76 1.72 4.89
N ILE A 338 6.45 2.79 4.53
CA ILE A 338 7.91 2.76 4.46
C ILE A 338 8.55 2.75 5.86
N PHE A 339 7.84 3.22 6.89
CA PHE A 339 8.39 3.34 8.25
C PHE A 339 7.96 2.22 9.21
N GLU A 340 6.69 1.80 9.14
CA GLU A 340 6.05 0.95 10.15
C GLU A 340 5.25 -0.23 9.56
N ASP A 341 5.01 -0.25 8.24
CA ASP A 341 4.28 -1.33 7.53
C ASP A 341 5.02 -1.75 6.24
N PRO A 342 6.24 -2.32 6.38
CA PRO A 342 7.12 -2.59 5.23
C PRO A 342 6.65 -3.72 4.33
N ASP A 343 5.73 -4.56 4.82
CA ASP A 343 5.12 -5.66 4.10
C ASP A 343 4.07 -5.13 3.14
N THR A 344 4.53 -4.74 1.96
CA THR A 344 3.57 -4.30 0.96
C THR A 344 2.79 -5.48 0.40
N ASP A 345 1.48 -5.36 0.48
CA ASP A 345 0.55 -6.33 -0.05
C ASP A 345 -0.25 -5.68 -1.19
N PRO A 346 -0.05 -6.12 -2.45
CA PRO A 346 -0.76 -5.54 -3.59
C PRO A 346 -2.29 -5.71 -3.52
N GLU A 347 -2.83 -6.57 -2.66
CA GLU A 347 -4.27 -6.59 -2.39
C GLU A 347 -4.75 -5.19 -1.92
N GLN A 348 -3.89 -4.43 -1.23
CA GLN A 348 -4.25 -3.16 -0.60
C GLN A 348 -3.93 -1.94 -1.48
N ASP A 349 -3.30 -2.16 -2.62
CA ASP A 349 -2.82 -1.12 -3.54
C ASP A 349 -3.37 -1.25 -4.98
N PRO A 350 -4.70 -1.27 -5.19
CA PRO A 350 -5.27 -1.19 -6.53
C PRO A 350 -4.71 0.01 -7.31
N TYR A 351 -4.33 -0.25 -8.57
CA TYR A 351 -3.83 0.79 -9.45
C TYR A 351 -4.81 1.97 -9.52
N GLY A 352 -4.27 3.18 -9.49
CA GLY A 352 -5.00 4.42 -9.76
C GLY A 352 -5.96 4.87 -8.66
N LEU A 353 -6.04 4.19 -7.51
CA LEU A 353 -7.06 4.48 -6.49
C LEU A 353 -7.08 5.96 -6.07
N VAL A 354 -5.92 6.51 -5.66
CA VAL A 354 -5.80 7.93 -5.27
C VAL A 354 -6.04 8.86 -6.47
N SER A 355 -5.44 8.54 -7.62
CA SER A 355 -5.58 9.36 -8.83
C SER A 355 -7.00 9.42 -9.40
N ALA A 356 -7.80 8.38 -9.20
CA ALA A 356 -9.19 8.32 -9.59
C ALA A 356 -10.11 9.13 -8.64
N GLY A 357 -9.54 9.69 -7.57
CA GLY A 357 -10.25 10.38 -6.50
C GLY A 357 -10.94 9.41 -5.55
N ILE A 358 -10.42 8.19 -5.40
CA ILE A 358 -10.94 7.18 -4.49
C ILE A 358 -9.94 7.03 -3.33
N ASP A 359 -10.34 7.52 -2.17
CA ASP A 359 -9.69 7.21 -0.89
C ASP A 359 -10.64 6.28 -0.10
N HIS A 360 -10.25 5.79 1.08
CA HIS A 360 -11.14 5.00 1.93
C HIS A 360 -12.43 5.76 2.27
N ALA A 361 -12.42 7.10 2.31
CA ALA A 361 -13.62 7.90 2.43
C ALA A 361 -14.60 7.70 1.27
N GLY A 362 -14.09 7.64 0.03
CA GLY A 362 -14.90 7.37 -1.17
C GLY A 362 -15.46 5.95 -1.18
N LEU A 363 -14.63 4.96 -0.81
CA LEU A 363 -15.07 3.57 -0.67
C LEU A 363 -16.19 3.43 0.36
N LEU A 364 -15.99 3.98 1.57
CA LEU A 364 -16.98 3.89 2.65
C LEU A 364 -18.24 4.71 2.37
N LEU A 365 -18.17 5.74 1.52
CA LEU A 365 -19.36 6.45 1.05
C LEU A 365 -20.30 5.56 0.23
N LEU A 366 -19.81 4.50 -0.43
CA LEU A 366 -20.68 3.53 -1.12
C LEU A 366 -21.57 2.71 -0.15
N VAL A 367 -21.26 2.73 1.15
CA VAL A 367 -22.10 2.09 2.16
C VAL A 367 -23.34 2.93 2.47
N TYR A 368 -23.26 4.27 2.38
CA TYR A 368 -24.37 5.16 2.67
C TYR A 368 -25.64 4.81 1.88
N PRO A 369 -26.86 4.80 2.49
CA PRO A 369 -27.18 5.12 3.89
C PRO A 369 -27.30 3.88 4.80
N ARG A 370 -26.62 2.76 4.47
CA ARG A 370 -26.59 1.53 5.28
C ARG A 370 -25.74 1.72 6.54
N GLY A 371 -25.74 0.76 7.46
CA GLY A 371 -24.97 0.89 8.71
C GLY A 371 -23.46 0.86 8.47
N LEU A 372 -22.72 1.84 8.97
CA LEU A 372 -21.26 1.89 8.91
C LEU A 372 -20.66 2.12 10.30
N PHE A 373 -19.77 1.23 10.74
CA PHE A 373 -19.02 1.40 11.98
C PHE A 373 -17.52 1.21 11.79
N VAL A 374 -16.70 2.20 12.11
CA VAL A 374 -15.25 2.10 11.99
C VAL A 374 -14.64 1.74 13.35
N ALA A 375 -13.99 0.58 13.45
CA ALA A 375 -13.18 0.23 14.61
C ALA A 375 -11.69 0.49 14.31
N SER A 376 -10.99 1.13 15.23
CA SER A 376 -9.58 1.49 15.02
C SER A 376 -8.75 1.35 16.30
N ALA A 377 -7.45 1.15 16.11
CA ALA A 377 -6.46 1.04 17.17
C ALA A 377 -5.56 2.28 17.16
N VAL A 378 -5.30 2.87 18.32
CA VAL A 378 -4.54 4.13 18.42
C VAL A 378 -3.05 3.93 18.15
N LYS A 379 -2.49 2.75 18.44
CA LYS A 379 -1.06 2.42 18.24
C LYS A 379 -0.85 1.48 17.05
N ASP A 380 -1.78 1.48 16.12
CA ASP A 380 -1.71 0.64 14.93
C ASP A 380 -0.66 1.15 13.93
N PHE A 381 -0.11 0.26 13.11
CA PHE A 381 0.64 0.65 11.91
C PHE A 381 -0.29 1.21 10.83
N VAL A 382 -1.60 0.98 10.93
CA VAL A 382 -2.61 1.72 10.15
C VAL A 382 -2.86 3.09 10.82
N PRO A 383 -2.46 4.23 10.21
CA PRO A 383 -2.43 5.51 10.93
C PRO A 383 -3.81 5.96 11.43
N ILE A 384 -3.92 6.17 12.75
CA ILE A 384 -5.16 6.57 13.43
C ILE A 384 -5.62 7.97 13.00
N GLU A 385 -4.70 8.88 12.69
CA GLU A 385 -5.01 10.22 12.19
C GLU A 385 -5.78 10.14 10.87
N GLY A 386 -5.41 9.20 10.01
CA GLY A 386 -6.08 8.97 8.73
C GLY A 386 -7.43 8.31 8.91
N ALA A 387 -7.58 7.41 9.90
CA ALA A 387 -8.86 6.82 10.28
C ALA A 387 -9.85 7.91 10.74
N ARG A 388 -9.40 8.79 11.66
CA ARG A 388 -10.17 9.93 12.16
C ARG A 388 -10.56 10.90 11.05
N LYS A 389 -9.63 11.22 10.14
CA LYS A 389 -9.91 12.07 8.96
C LYS A 389 -11.01 11.44 8.11
N THR A 390 -10.82 10.19 7.71
CA THR A 390 -11.76 9.43 6.87
C THR A 390 -13.15 9.34 7.50
N PHE A 391 -13.24 8.94 8.77
CA PHE A 391 -14.50 8.83 9.47
C PHE A 391 -15.23 10.18 9.56
N ARG A 392 -14.53 11.27 9.89
CA ARG A 392 -15.15 12.61 9.94
C ARG A 392 -15.76 13.02 8.60
N GLU A 393 -15.08 12.74 7.50
CA GLU A 393 -15.59 13.04 6.14
C GLU A 393 -16.87 12.25 5.85
N VAL A 394 -16.86 10.93 6.06
CA VAL A 394 -18.02 10.07 5.78
C VAL A 394 -19.19 10.37 6.72
N ALA A 395 -18.93 10.49 8.02
CA ALA A 395 -19.96 10.77 9.02
C ALA A 395 -20.63 12.15 8.81
N ALA A 396 -19.95 13.12 8.18
CA ALA A 396 -20.56 14.39 7.82
C ALA A 396 -21.69 14.23 6.81
N PHE A 397 -21.57 13.32 5.83
CA PHE A 397 -22.64 13.00 4.89
C PHE A 397 -23.84 12.35 5.58
N TYR A 398 -23.60 11.32 6.39
CA TYR A 398 -24.65 10.66 7.18
C TYR A 398 -25.44 11.66 8.02
N ARG A 399 -24.76 12.54 8.77
CA ARG A 399 -25.43 13.54 9.62
C ARG A 399 -26.16 14.60 8.81
N ARG A 400 -25.56 15.10 7.72
CA ARG A 400 -26.16 16.13 6.86
C ARG A 400 -27.52 15.72 6.33
N PHE A 401 -27.68 14.45 5.98
CA PHE A 401 -28.88 13.92 5.36
C PHE A 401 -29.74 13.07 6.32
N GLY A 402 -29.55 13.21 7.63
CA GLY A 402 -30.46 12.64 8.64
C GLY A 402 -30.25 11.17 8.99
N HIS A 403 -29.15 10.55 8.58
CA HIS A 403 -28.78 9.15 8.89
C HIS A 403 -27.66 9.06 9.94
N GLY A 404 -27.51 10.08 10.79
CA GLY A 404 -26.44 10.15 11.79
C GLY A 404 -26.43 9.01 12.81
N ASP A 405 -27.54 8.31 12.96
CA ASP A 405 -27.75 7.12 13.80
C ASP A 405 -27.22 5.81 13.16
N ARG A 406 -26.85 5.85 11.88
CA ARG A 406 -26.32 4.72 11.11
C ARG A 406 -24.82 4.78 10.87
N VAL A 407 -24.11 5.70 11.54
CA VAL A 407 -22.66 5.83 11.44
C VAL A 407 -22.01 5.92 12.82
N GLY A 408 -20.92 5.18 13.04
CA GLY A 408 -20.22 5.15 14.33
C GLY A 408 -18.73 4.86 14.21
N MET A 409 -17.97 5.19 15.26
CA MET A 409 -16.56 4.85 15.36
C MET A 409 -16.20 4.55 16.81
N ALA A 410 -15.32 3.57 17.02
CA ALA A 410 -14.65 3.34 18.30
C ALA A 410 -13.14 3.22 18.11
N GLU A 411 -12.41 3.80 19.05
CA GLU A 411 -10.95 3.74 19.10
C GLU A 411 -10.52 3.01 20.37
N GLY A 412 -9.71 1.98 20.23
CA GLY A 412 -9.11 1.29 21.37
C GLY A 412 -7.63 1.64 21.50
N TYR A 413 -7.15 1.75 22.74
CA TYR A 413 -5.76 2.13 23.01
C TYR A 413 -4.83 0.90 23.08
N HIS A 414 -4.59 0.30 21.92
CA HIS A 414 -3.75 -0.88 21.73
C HIS A 414 -3.07 -0.85 20.36
N GLU A 415 -2.20 -1.82 20.11
CA GLU A 415 -1.59 -2.10 18.80
C GLU A 415 -2.60 -2.78 17.85
N HIS A 416 -2.14 -3.27 16.70
CA HIS A 416 -2.96 -3.85 15.63
C HIS A 416 -3.80 -5.06 16.10
N ARG A 417 -5.09 -4.83 16.39
CA ARG A 417 -6.02 -5.83 16.94
C ARG A 417 -7.46 -5.31 16.91
N TYR A 418 -8.43 -6.21 16.70
CA TYR A 418 -9.83 -5.96 17.03
C TYR A 418 -10.10 -6.29 18.49
N SER A 419 -9.87 -5.33 19.38
CA SER A 419 -9.89 -5.53 20.83
C SER A 419 -11.28 -5.81 21.38
N LEU A 420 -11.36 -6.22 22.65
CA LEU A 420 -12.63 -6.36 23.34
C LEU A 420 -13.36 -5.02 23.47
N GLU A 421 -12.65 -3.90 23.67
CA GLU A 421 -13.29 -2.58 23.69
C GLU A 421 -13.91 -2.25 22.33
N ASN A 422 -13.17 -2.49 21.23
CA ASN A 422 -13.71 -2.29 19.89
C ASN A 422 -14.87 -3.23 19.58
N GLN A 423 -14.75 -4.52 19.90
CA GLN A 423 -15.81 -5.52 19.68
C GLN A 423 -17.07 -5.18 20.48
N THR A 424 -16.93 -4.66 21.70
CA THR A 424 -18.08 -4.29 22.55
C THR A 424 -18.91 -3.20 21.88
N GLU A 425 -18.27 -2.10 21.43
CA GLU A 425 -18.95 -1.00 20.77
C GLU A 425 -19.50 -1.39 19.39
N ALA A 426 -18.71 -2.13 18.60
CA ALA A 426 -19.10 -2.61 17.29
C ALA A 426 -20.30 -3.56 17.36
N PHE A 427 -20.31 -4.49 18.31
CA PHE A 427 -21.42 -5.43 18.47
C PHE A 427 -22.66 -4.75 19.04
N ALA A 428 -22.51 -3.76 19.92
CA ALA A 428 -23.65 -2.95 20.36
C ALA A 428 -24.29 -2.18 19.19
N PHE A 429 -23.49 -1.63 18.29
CA PHE A 429 -23.97 -1.01 17.06
C PHE A 429 -24.66 -2.01 16.13
N LEU A 430 -24.03 -3.17 15.93
CA LEU A 430 -24.57 -4.27 15.12
C LEU A 430 -25.92 -4.77 15.65
N ASP A 431 -26.03 -4.99 16.96
CA ASP A 431 -27.24 -5.48 17.61
C ASP A 431 -28.39 -4.50 17.47
N ARG A 432 -28.12 -3.21 17.69
CA ARG A 432 -29.12 -2.15 17.50
C ARG A 432 -29.70 -2.17 16.10
N LEU A 433 -28.85 -2.25 15.07
CA LEU A 433 -29.30 -2.22 13.67
C LEU A 433 -29.97 -3.51 13.21
N ASN A 434 -29.63 -4.66 13.82
CA ASN A 434 -30.25 -5.95 13.50
C ASN A 434 -31.45 -6.28 14.42
N GLY A 435 -31.81 -5.39 15.35
CA GLY A 435 -32.88 -5.61 16.32
C GLY A 435 -32.59 -6.76 17.29
N GLN A 436 -31.31 -7.04 17.58
CA GLN A 436 -30.91 -8.03 18.56
C GLN A 436 -30.99 -7.47 19.98
N PRO A 437 -31.34 -8.30 20.98
CA PRO A 437 -31.30 -7.87 22.37
C PRO A 437 -29.87 -7.53 22.78
N VAL A 438 -29.71 -6.53 23.65
CA VAL A 438 -28.41 -6.19 24.22
C VAL A 438 -27.90 -7.40 25.00
N ALA A 439 -26.83 -8.03 24.49
CA ALA A 439 -26.25 -9.19 25.12
C ALA A 439 -25.22 -8.81 26.20
N ALA A 440 -24.92 -9.78 27.06
CA ALA A 440 -23.98 -9.66 28.17
C ALA A 440 -22.56 -9.25 27.68
N PRO A 441 -21.68 -8.78 28.61
CA PRO A 441 -20.28 -8.51 28.30
C PRO A 441 -19.59 -9.69 27.61
N LEU A 442 -18.66 -9.38 26.70
CA LEU A 442 -17.94 -10.38 25.91
C LEU A 442 -17.07 -11.25 26.81
N ALA A 443 -17.25 -12.57 26.73
CA ALA A 443 -16.45 -13.54 27.47
C ALA A 443 -15.18 -13.95 26.71
N SER A 444 -14.24 -14.56 27.45
CA SER A 444 -13.18 -15.35 26.83
C SER A 444 -13.80 -16.63 26.25
N GLU A 445 -13.43 -16.98 25.03
CA GLU A 445 -14.02 -18.12 24.31
C GLU A 445 -13.00 -19.23 24.14
N LYS A 446 -13.46 -20.48 24.28
CA LYS A 446 -12.60 -21.65 24.03
C LYS A 446 -12.54 -21.92 22.53
N THR A 447 -11.35 -21.74 21.96
CA THR A 447 -11.06 -22.05 20.56
C THR A 447 -10.74 -23.53 20.35
N ARG A 448 -10.73 -23.96 19.08
CA ARG A 448 -10.40 -25.33 18.64
C ARG A 448 -9.04 -25.34 17.94
N PRO A 449 -8.28 -26.45 18.01
CA PRO A 449 -7.12 -26.68 17.16
C PRO A 449 -7.49 -26.57 15.68
N ALA A 450 -6.56 -26.05 14.86
CA ALA A 450 -6.82 -25.82 13.45
C ALA A 450 -7.15 -27.12 12.70
N GLU A 451 -6.58 -28.25 13.11
CA GLU A 451 -6.78 -29.58 12.54
C GLU A 451 -8.25 -30.01 12.61
N GLU A 452 -8.96 -29.71 13.70
CA GLU A 452 -10.38 -30.04 13.86
C GLU A 452 -11.26 -29.26 12.86
N LEU A 453 -10.79 -28.06 12.47
CA LEU A 453 -11.49 -27.09 11.64
C LEU A 453 -11.17 -27.19 10.14
N ARG A 454 -10.25 -28.08 9.74
CA ARG A 454 -9.94 -28.31 8.32
C ARG A 454 -11.13 -28.87 7.55
N CYS A 455 -11.38 -28.30 6.37
CA CYS A 455 -12.38 -28.75 5.42
C CYS A 455 -11.84 -29.83 4.48
N THR A 456 -10.51 -29.97 4.40
CA THR A 456 -9.79 -30.91 3.54
C THR A 456 -8.86 -31.81 4.37
N PRO A 457 -8.60 -33.07 3.96
CA PRO A 457 -7.76 -34.00 4.73
C PRO A 457 -6.34 -33.49 5.02
N THR A 458 -5.65 -32.94 4.01
CA THR A 458 -4.29 -32.40 4.16
C THR A 458 -4.29 -30.98 4.71
N GLY A 459 -5.44 -30.32 4.70
CA GLY A 459 -5.56 -28.90 4.99
C GLY A 459 -5.17 -28.02 3.82
N GLN A 460 -5.17 -28.53 2.58
CA GLN A 460 -4.89 -27.77 1.37
C GLN A 460 -5.79 -28.18 0.19
N VAL A 461 -6.58 -27.21 -0.27
CA VAL A 461 -7.52 -27.35 -1.39
C VAL A 461 -6.82 -27.84 -2.66
N ARG A 462 -5.66 -27.27 -2.99
CA ARG A 462 -4.90 -27.61 -4.22
C ARG A 462 -4.32 -29.03 -4.22
N VAL A 463 -4.26 -29.68 -3.06
CA VAL A 463 -3.81 -31.06 -2.92
C VAL A 463 -5.01 -32.01 -2.95
N ASP A 464 -6.07 -31.66 -2.23
CA ASP A 464 -7.18 -32.58 -1.95
C ASP A 464 -8.32 -32.51 -2.97
N LEU A 465 -8.45 -31.42 -3.74
CA LEU A 465 -9.59 -31.19 -4.64
C LEU A 465 -9.13 -30.87 -6.06
N PRO A 466 -9.79 -31.43 -7.09
CA PRO A 466 -9.55 -30.98 -8.46
C PRO A 466 -10.03 -29.54 -8.61
N GLY A 467 -9.33 -28.73 -9.40
CA GLY A 467 -9.73 -27.33 -9.56
C GLY A 467 -8.68 -26.47 -10.24
N ARG A 468 -8.96 -25.18 -10.30
CA ARG A 468 -8.13 -24.15 -10.93
C ARG A 468 -7.30 -23.40 -9.90
N SER A 469 -6.13 -22.89 -10.28
CA SER A 469 -5.33 -21.97 -9.47
C SER A 469 -5.72 -20.53 -9.79
N LEU A 470 -5.42 -19.60 -8.88
CA LEU A 470 -5.66 -18.18 -9.15
C LEU A 470 -4.85 -17.69 -10.36
N MET A 471 -3.63 -18.19 -10.57
CA MET A 471 -2.83 -17.84 -11.76
C MET A 471 -3.51 -18.26 -13.07
N GLU A 472 -4.23 -19.39 -13.08
CA GLU A 472 -5.06 -19.78 -14.22
C GLU A 472 -6.23 -18.81 -14.42
N LEU A 473 -6.88 -18.36 -13.34
CA LEU A 473 -7.95 -17.36 -13.44
C LEU A 473 -7.43 -16.00 -13.94
N VAL A 474 -6.24 -15.58 -13.53
CA VAL A 474 -5.59 -14.34 -13.99
C VAL A 474 -5.30 -14.41 -15.48
N ARG A 475 -4.72 -15.52 -15.95
CA ARG A 475 -4.48 -15.75 -17.38
C ARG A 475 -5.77 -15.76 -18.18
N ASP A 476 -6.80 -16.46 -17.69
CA ASP A 476 -8.05 -16.58 -18.43
C ASP A 476 -8.78 -15.21 -18.44
N TYR A 477 -8.73 -14.44 -17.35
CA TYR A 477 -9.15 -13.03 -17.34
C TYR A 477 -8.41 -12.21 -18.41
N PHE A 478 -7.09 -12.36 -18.50
CA PHE A 478 -6.28 -11.67 -19.50
C PHE A 478 -6.74 -12.01 -20.94
N HIS A 479 -7.05 -13.27 -21.23
CA HIS A 479 -7.57 -13.65 -22.55
C HIS A 479 -8.96 -13.07 -22.82
N ASP A 480 -9.85 -13.13 -21.84
CA ASP A 480 -11.25 -12.68 -21.97
C ASP A 480 -11.35 -11.15 -22.07
N ASN A 481 -10.40 -10.41 -21.49
CA ASN A 481 -10.43 -8.95 -21.38
C ASN A 481 -9.34 -8.26 -22.20
N ARG A 482 -8.68 -9.01 -23.11
CA ARG A 482 -7.70 -8.43 -24.02
C ARG A 482 -8.38 -7.37 -24.89
N PRO A 483 -7.91 -6.11 -24.87
CA PRO A 483 -8.47 -5.08 -25.73
C PRO A 483 -8.23 -5.47 -27.19
N ALA A 484 -9.18 -5.11 -28.07
CA ALA A 484 -9.09 -5.39 -29.50
C ALA A 484 -7.82 -4.81 -30.15
N LYS A 485 -7.25 -3.77 -29.54
CA LYS A 485 -5.96 -3.19 -29.89
C LYS A 485 -5.13 -3.06 -28.63
N SER A 486 -3.89 -3.54 -28.71
CA SER A 486 -2.89 -3.35 -27.68
C SER A 486 -2.56 -1.85 -27.53
N VAL A 487 -2.18 -1.44 -26.31
CA VAL A 487 -1.83 -0.05 -25.98
C VAL A 487 -0.38 0.22 -26.40
N ASP A 488 -0.13 1.32 -27.11
CA ASP A 488 1.24 1.69 -27.48
C ASP A 488 1.97 2.34 -26.29
N LEU A 489 3.12 1.80 -25.89
CA LEU A 489 3.93 2.31 -24.78
C LEU A 489 4.28 3.80 -24.93
N PRO A 490 4.78 4.27 -26.09
CA PRO A 490 4.95 5.69 -26.37
C PRO A 490 3.70 6.55 -26.13
N ALA A 491 2.52 6.08 -26.52
CA ALA A 491 1.28 6.80 -26.27
C ALA A 491 0.96 6.87 -24.76
N LEU A 492 1.13 5.75 -24.05
CA LEU A 492 0.94 5.68 -22.60
C LEU A 492 1.89 6.63 -21.85
N TYR A 493 3.18 6.64 -22.20
CA TYR A 493 4.18 7.51 -21.60
C TYR A 493 3.82 9.00 -21.79
N ARG A 494 3.45 9.39 -23.02
CA ARG A 494 3.13 10.76 -23.41
C ARG A 494 1.74 11.24 -23.01
N ALA A 495 0.94 10.39 -22.34
CA ALA A 495 -0.36 10.79 -21.81
C ALA A 495 -0.25 11.87 -20.71
N ALA A 496 0.92 12.05 -20.11
CA ALA A 496 1.25 13.19 -19.26
C ALA A 496 2.53 13.85 -19.75
N GLU A 497 2.63 15.17 -19.52
CA GLU A 497 3.83 15.92 -19.87
C GLU A 497 4.97 15.55 -18.90
N PRO A 498 6.13 15.11 -19.41
CA PRO A 498 7.26 14.78 -18.55
C PRO A 498 7.80 16.04 -17.87
N PRO A 499 8.30 15.93 -16.63
CA PRO A 499 8.75 17.08 -15.87
C PRO A 499 9.86 17.87 -16.60
N ALA A 500 9.95 19.17 -16.30
CA ALA A 500 11.04 19.99 -16.80
C ALA A 500 12.31 19.82 -15.95
N LEU A 501 13.47 19.85 -16.60
CA LEU A 501 14.75 20.09 -15.95
C LEU A 501 14.74 21.56 -15.48
N THR A 502 14.78 21.79 -14.17
CA THR A 502 14.65 23.15 -13.60
C THR A 502 16.01 23.82 -13.41
N SER A 503 17.00 23.08 -12.93
CA SER A 503 18.37 23.55 -12.78
C SER A 503 19.35 22.38 -12.69
N TRP A 504 20.64 22.67 -12.72
CA TRP A 504 21.70 21.68 -12.51
C TRP A 504 22.93 22.32 -11.88
N GLU A 505 23.70 21.53 -11.15
CA GLU A 505 24.98 21.94 -10.56
C GLU A 505 26.08 20.92 -10.84
N ALA A 506 27.32 21.40 -11.01
CA ALA A 506 28.50 20.56 -11.08
C ALA A 506 28.88 20.07 -9.67
N ALA A 507 29.06 18.76 -9.51
CA ALA A 507 29.34 18.09 -8.25
C ALA A 507 30.79 17.58 -8.15
N GLY A 508 31.60 17.77 -9.19
CA GLY A 508 33.02 17.47 -9.18
C GLY A 508 33.50 16.90 -10.51
N THR A 509 34.81 16.95 -10.72
CA THR A 509 35.46 16.42 -11.93
C THR A 509 36.65 15.58 -11.53
N GLU A 510 36.77 14.41 -12.14
CA GLU A 510 37.93 13.52 -12.02
C GLU A 510 38.55 13.31 -13.40
N ARG A 511 39.88 13.34 -13.49
CA ARG A 511 40.60 13.13 -14.75
C ARG A 511 41.63 12.03 -14.62
N THR A 512 41.60 11.09 -15.55
CA THR A 512 42.57 10.00 -15.66
C THR A 512 43.07 9.92 -17.11
N GLY A 513 44.28 10.45 -17.36
CA GLY A 513 44.81 10.57 -18.72
C GLY A 513 44.00 11.56 -19.58
N ASP A 514 43.49 11.08 -20.70
CA ASP A 514 42.61 11.83 -21.60
C ASP A 514 41.11 11.62 -21.30
N VAL A 515 40.76 10.78 -20.32
CA VAL A 515 39.38 10.56 -19.88
C VAL A 515 39.03 11.49 -18.72
N VAL A 516 37.88 12.14 -18.81
CA VAL A 516 37.30 13.04 -17.81
C VAL A 516 35.96 12.44 -17.35
N ARG A 517 35.71 12.48 -16.04
CA ARG A 517 34.46 12.11 -15.40
C ARG A 517 33.92 13.31 -14.65
N ASP A 518 32.92 13.96 -15.23
CA ASP A 518 32.18 15.04 -14.60
C ASP A 518 30.97 14.47 -13.86
N ARG A 519 30.75 14.94 -12.63
CA ARG A 519 29.58 14.63 -11.83
C ARG A 519 28.67 15.85 -11.79
N TYR A 520 27.36 15.63 -11.90
CA TYR A 520 26.34 16.65 -11.85
C TYR A 520 25.20 16.23 -10.93
N ARG A 521 24.44 17.21 -10.45
CA ARG A 521 23.11 17.01 -9.88
C ARG A 521 22.09 17.76 -10.72
N LEU A 522 21.10 17.03 -11.21
CA LEU A 522 20.00 17.61 -11.97
C LEU A 522 18.79 17.80 -11.06
N HIS A 523 18.19 18.98 -11.06
CA HIS A 523 16.98 19.27 -10.29
C HIS A 523 15.77 19.28 -11.22
N TYR A 524 14.68 18.61 -10.82
CA TYR A 524 13.46 18.49 -11.60
C TYR A 524 12.24 18.21 -10.70
N ALA A 525 11.04 18.23 -11.28
CA ALA A 525 9.78 17.74 -10.68
C ALA A 525 9.58 18.02 -9.16
N GLY A 526 9.28 19.25 -8.77
CA GLY A 526 8.88 19.53 -7.37
C GLY A 526 9.95 19.26 -6.31
N GLY A 527 11.23 19.21 -6.69
CA GLY A 527 12.35 19.07 -5.75
C GLY A 527 13.11 17.75 -5.83
N LEU A 528 12.86 16.92 -6.84
CA LEU A 528 13.70 15.75 -7.14
C LEU A 528 15.10 16.18 -7.56
N VAL A 529 16.07 15.36 -7.20
CA VAL A 529 17.48 15.49 -7.57
C VAL A 529 17.91 14.18 -8.23
N MET A 530 18.66 14.27 -9.32
CA MET A 530 19.20 13.11 -10.03
C MET A 530 20.73 13.26 -10.14
N PRO A 531 21.50 12.45 -9.39
CA PRO A 531 22.92 12.26 -9.61
C PRO A 531 23.20 11.78 -11.03
N LEU A 532 24.13 12.44 -11.72
CA LEU A 532 24.51 12.12 -13.09
C LEU A 532 26.03 12.15 -13.24
N VAL A 533 26.58 11.17 -13.96
CA VAL A 533 27.99 11.09 -14.32
C VAL A 533 28.13 11.15 -15.84
N HIS A 534 28.94 12.09 -16.32
CA HIS A 534 29.33 12.25 -17.71
C HIS A 534 30.80 11.86 -17.88
N VAL A 535 31.06 10.80 -18.64
CA VAL A 535 32.40 10.28 -18.92
C VAL A 535 32.73 10.55 -20.37
N HIS A 536 33.78 11.33 -20.62
CA HIS A 536 34.17 11.72 -21.98
C HIS A 536 35.68 11.80 -22.14
N ARG A 537 36.17 11.88 -23.38
CA ARG A 537 37.58 12.18 -23.66
C ARG A 537 37.78 13.68 -23.87
N VAL A 538 38.99 14.16 -23.59
CA VAL A 538 39.40 15.53 -23.93
C VAL A 538 39.58 15.61 -25.45
N GLY A 539 38.81 16.48 -26.12
CA GLY A 539 38.85 16.61 -27.57
C GLY A 539 38.07 17.83 -28.08
N PRO A 540 38.13 18.12 -29.39
CA PRO A 540 37.43 19.26 -29.98
C PRO A 540 35.94 18.97 -30.16
N GLY A 541 35.10 19.77 -29.49
CA GLY A 541 33.63 19.74 -29.62
C GLY A 541 32.94 18.67 -28.75
N PRO A 542 31.64 18.84 -28.47
CA PRO A 542 30.88 17.88 -27.68
C PRO A 542 30.63 16.58 -28.48
N PRO A 543 31.02 15.40 -27.96
CA PRO A 543 30.76 14.13 -28.62
C PRO A 543 29.26 13.79 -28.59
N ALA A 544 28.84 12.80 -29.40
CA ALA A 544 27.54 12.17 -29.19
C ALA A 544 27.50 11.52 -27.80
N VAL A 545 26.31 11.36 -27.21
CA VAL A 545 26.16 10.81 -25.86
C VAL A 545 25.40 9.50 -25.90
N SER A 546 25.99 8.47 -25.29
CA SER A 546 25.29 7.22 -24.96
C SER A 546 24.80 7.28 -23.52
N LEU A 547 23.49 7.33 -23.32
CA LEU A 547 22.83 7.15 -22.02
C LEU A 547 22.92 5.68 -21.64
N VAL A 548 23.78 5.35 -20.68
CA VAL A 548 23.94 3.98 -20.17
C VAL A 548 23.09 3.82 -18.92
N LEU A 549 21.98 3.10 -19.07
CA LEU A 549 21.01 2.85 -18.01
C LEU A 549 21.42 1.66 -17.15
N SER A 550 21.26 1.80 -15.84
CA SER A 550 21.54 0.76 -14.86
C SER A 550 20.70 0.93 -13.62
N TYR A 551 20.13 -0.16 -13.10
CA TYR A 551 19.42 -0.15 -11.82
C TYR A 551 20.37 -0.06 -10.62
N ASP A 552 21.66 -0.37 -10.80
CA ASP A 552 22.70 -0.23 -9.79
C ASP A 552 23.23 1.22 -9.69
N GLY A 553 22.74 2.11 -10.56
CA GLY A 553 23.09 3.53 -10.56
C GLY A 553 24.46 3.84 -11.17
N THR A 554 24.93 5.07 -10.95
CA THR A 554 26.12 5.65 -11.61
C THR A 554 27.43 4.94 -11.28
N GLN A 555 27.45 4.10 -10.25
CA GLN A 555 28.64 3.37 -9.81
C GLN A 555 28.94 2.14 -10.69
N SER A 556 27.96 1.68 -11.48
CA SER A 556 28.05 0.43 -12.24
C SER A 556 28.69 0.56 -13.63
N VAL A 557 28.84 1.79 -14.13
CA VAL A 557 29.34 2.01 -15.51
C VAL A 557 30.87 2.10 -15.53
N THR A 558 31.49 1.03 -16.00
CA THR A 558 32.94 0.90 -16.18
C THR A 558 33.40 1.10 -17.63
N ASP A 559 32.46 1.33 -18.54
CA ASP A 559 32.73 1.43 -19.97
C ASP A 559 33.64 2.62 -20.30
N ALA A 560 34.61 2.38 -21.18
CA ALA A 560 35.50 3.42 -21.66
C ALA A 560 34.80 4.26 -22.75
N PRO A 561 34.80 5.60 -22.65
CA PRO A 561 34.28 6.44 -23.72
C PRO A 561 35.15 6.28 -24.98
N THR A 562 34.49 6.37 -26.14
CA THR A 562 35.18 6.40 -27.43
C THR A 562 35.42 7.86 -27.84
N PRO A 563 36.27 8.14 -28.84
CA PRO A 563 36.44 9.51 -29.34
C PRO A 563 35.16 10.15 -29.88
N SER A 564 34.20 9.35 -30.37
CA SER A 564 32.94 9.82 -30.96
C SER A 564 31.74 9.78 -30.02
N TRP A 565 31.82 8.99 -28.94
CA TRP A 565 30.76 8.83 -27.94
C TRP A 565 31.27 9.04 -26.52
N ALA A 566 30.72 10.05 -25.85
CA ALA A 566 30.71 10.12 -24.40
C ALA A 566 29.63 9.22 -23.81
N ILE A 567 29.79 8.93 -22.53
CA ILE A 567 28.84 8.15 -21.75
C ILE A 567 28.20 9.07 -20.73
N VAL A 568 26.88 9.01 -20.62
CA VAL A 568 26.14 9.60 -19.51
C VAL A 568 25.41 8.49 -18.79
N THR A 569 25.53 8.44 -17.48
CA THR A 569 24.77 7.54 -16.61
C THR A 569 24.24 8.32 -15.43
N PHE A 570 23.13 7.88 -14.85
CA PHE A 570 22.46 8.59 -13.77
C PHE A 570 21.80 7.60 -12.81
N ASP A 571 21.51 8.07 -11.60
CA ASP A 571 20.70 7.33 -10.64
C ASP A 571 19.23 7.63 -10.90
N GLY A 572 18.47 6.61 -11.30
CA GLY A 572 17.01 6.72 -11.38
C GLY A 572 16.42 7.02 -9.99
N ARG A 573 15.24 7.63 -9.94
CA ARG A 573 14.60 7.99 -8.67
C ARG A 573 14.44 6.76 -7.76
N ALA A 574 14.85 6.92 -6.50
CA ALA A 574 14.98 5.84 -5.49
C ALA A 574 15.99 4.73 -5.81
N LEU A 575 16.79 4.84 -6.86
CA LEU A 575 17.90 3.92 -7.14
C LEU A 575 19.24 4.59 -6.79
N GLY A 576 20.33 3.85 -6.96
CA GLY A 576 21.70 4.36 -6.78
C GLY A 576 21.94 5.05 -5.43
N GLU A 577 22.50 6.26 -5.45
CA GLU A 577 22.82 7.04 -4.25
C GLU A 577 21.58 7.53 -3.48
N ASP A 578 20.48 7.77 -4.19
CA ASP A 578 19.22 8.25 -3.61
C ASP A 578 18.33 7.14 -3.04
N ARG A 579 18.74 5.88 -3.22
CA ARG A 579 18.05 4.74 -2.64
C ARG A 579 17.99 4.85 -1.11
N MET A 580 16.85 4.44 -0.55
CA MET A 580 16.74 4.28 0.88
C MET A 580 17.48 3.02 1.33
N ARG A 581 18.59 3.18 2.04
CA ARG A 581 19.38 2.09 2.61
C ARG A 581 18.70 1.55 3.87
N TYR A 582 17.67 0.76 3.64
CA TYR A 582 16.85 0.16 4.68
C TYR A 582 16.44 -1.25 4.24
N LYS A 583 16.68 -2.24 5.12
CA LYS A 583 16.10 -3.58 4.96
C LYS A 583 14.78 -3.57 5.71
N ALA A 584 13.70 -3.50 4.94
CA ALA A 584 12.36 -3.80 5.42
C ALA A 584 12.36 -5.23 5.98
N ALA A 585 11.91 -5.40 7.22
CA ALA A 585 11.72 -6.73 7.82
C ALA A 585 10.23 -6.98 7.98
N SER A 586 9.76 -8.06 7.38
CA SER A 586 8.39 -8.48 7.55
C SER A 586 8.11 -8.83 9.00
N ILE A 587 6.98 -8.35 9.51
CA ILE A 587 6.51 -8.71 10.85
C ILE A 587 5.94 -10.14 10.81
N ASP A 588 5.27 -10.48 9.70
CA ASP A 588 4.63 -11.78 9.50
C ASP A 588 5.62 -12.89 9.10
N ASP A 589 6.74 -12.52 8.47
CA ASP A 589 7.84 -13.44 8.20
C ASP A 589 9.23 -12.80 8.35
N PRO A 590 9.79 -12.79 9.58
CA PRO A 590 11.14 -12.29 9.83
C PRO A 590 12.22 -13.01 9.02
N GLU A 591 11.96 -14.23 8.51
CA GLU A 591 12.90 -15.01 7.70
C GLU A 591 13.06 -14.46 6.28
N LEU A 592 12.14 -13.60 5.79
CA LEU A 592 12.30 -12.89 4.51
C LEU A 592 13.57 -12.00 4.47
N THR A 593 14.07 -11.62 5.65
CA THR A 593 15.33 -10.88 5.78
C THR A 593 16.56 -11.76 6.06
N LYS A 594 16.36 -13.07 6.20
CA LYS A 594 17.41 -14.04 6.57
C LYS A 594 17.85 -14.88 5.37
N PRO A 595 19.10 -15.37 5.39
CA PRO A 595 19.59 -16.24 4.33
C PRO A 595 18.85 -17.57 4.20
N PRO A 596 18.39 -17.94 2.97
CA PRO A 596 17.85 -19.26 2.73
C PRO A 596 18.99 -20.26 2.95
N GLY A 597 18.91 -21.01 4.06
CA GLY A 597 19.93 -22.00 4.43
C GLY A 597 20.34 -22.07 5.91
N ARG A 598 19.74 -21.29 6.82
CA ARG A 598 19.89 -21.49 8.28
C ARG A 598 18.61 -21.99 8.93
N GLU A 599 18.18 -23.20 8.57
CA GLU A 599 17.58 -24.10 9.55
C GLU A 599 18.68 -25.05 10.07
N ALA A 600 18.57 -25.48 11.32
CA ALA A 600 19.49 -26.44 11.93
C ALA A 600 19.54 -27.75 11.10
N THR A 601 20.60 -27.88 10.31
CA THR A 601 21.17 -29.03 9.60
C THR A 601 20.45 -30.40 9.64
N ARG A 602 20.35 -31.05 8.46
CA ARG A 602 21.16 -32.24 8.04
C ARG A 602 21.17 -32.44 6.50
N PRO A 603 22.16 -33.17 5.94
CA PRO A 603 22.76 -32.85 4.64
C PRO A 603 22.48 -33.89 3.53
N ASN A 604 21.85 -33.43 2.45
CA ASN A 604 22.02 -33.84 1.04
C ASN A 604 20.68 -33.74 0.31
N GLU A 605 20.49 -32.67 -0.46
CA GLU A 605 20.25 -32.71 -1.91
C GLU A 605 19.86 -31.32 -2.42
N ARG A 606 20.55 -30.87 -3.47
CA ARG A 606 20.38 -29.55 -4.12
C ARG A 606 19.62 -29.71 -5.45
N ARG A 607 18.64 -28.82 -5.69
CA ARG A 607 18.23 -28.16 -6.96
C ARG A 607 16.85 -27.51 -6.71
N GLY A 608 16.52 -26.26 -7.05
CA GLY A 608 17.27 -25.10 -7.53
C GLY A 608 16.35 -23.89 -7.39
N ILE A 609 16.67 -22.98 -6.47
CA ILE A 609 16.27 -21.56 -6.41
C ILE A 609 17.52 -20.85 -5.86
N ASP A 610 17.91 -19.75 -6.49
CA ASP A 610 19.22 -19.13 -6.38
C ASP A 610 19.56 -18.70 -4.93
N SER A 611 20.49 -19.41 -4.29
CA SER A 611 20.83 -19.27 -2.87
C SER A 611 21.79 -18.10 -2.59
N ARG A 612 21.65 -16.97 -3.30
CA ARG A 612 22.52 -15.78 -3.19
C ARG A 612 21.84 -14.52 -2.67
N ALA A 613 20.51 -14.49 -2.59
CA ALA A 613 19.75 -13.24 -2.44
C ALA A 613 19.78 -12.57 -1.07
N ALA A 614 20.33 -13.18 -0.02
CA ALA A 614 19.94 -12.81 1.33
C ALA A 614 21.01 -12.19 2.23
N ASP A 615 22.26 -12.23 1.82
CA ASP A 615 23.27 -11.29 2.31
C ASP A 615 23.40 -10.07 1.38
N ASP A 616 22.66 -10.06 0.26
CA ASP A 616 22.71 -9.05 -0.80
C ASP A 616 21.67 -7.95 -0.55
N GLU A 617 22.09 -6.87 0.12
CA GLU A 617 21.26 -5.67 0.36
C GLU A 617 20.56 -5.14 -0.92
N PRO A 618 21.24 -5.05 -2.08
CA PRO A 618 20.58 -4.80 -3.37
C PRO A 618 19.39 -5.70 -3.69
N ALA A 619 19.49 -7.01 -3.50
CA ALA A 619 18.41 -7.95 -3.82
C ALA A 619 17.18 -7.77 -2.91
N ALA A 620 17.42 -7.54 -1.61
CA ALA A 620 16.34 -7.26 -0.66
C ALA A 620 15.62 -5.92 -0.96
N TYR A 621 16.36 -4.92 -1.45
CA TYR A 621 15.79 -3.63 -1.82
C TYR A 621 14.77 -3.74 -2.97
N ILE A 622 15.06 -4.57 -3.97
CA ILE A 622 14.26 -4.73 -5.20
C ILE A 622 13.25 -5.90 -5.16
N SER A 623 13.09 -6.55 -4.02
CA SER A 623 12.19 -7.69 -3.87
C SER A 623 10.76 -7.34 -4.27
N PRO A 624 10.08 -8.13 -5.13
CA PRO A 624 8.68 -7.92 -5.48
C PRO A 624 7.71 -8.35 -4.37
N ILE A 625 8.21 -9.07 -3.36
CA ILE A 625 7.41 -9.63 -2.26
C ILE A 625 7.35 -8.66 -1.07
N SER A 626 8.51 -8.23 -0.59
CA SER A 626 8.62 -7.30 0.55
C SER A 626 9.95 -6.57 0.38
N GLY A 627 9.88 -5.31 -0.02
CA GLY A 627 11.04 -4.52 -0.42
C GLY A 627 10.73 -3.02 -0.41
N VAL A 628 11.75 -2.21 -0.18
CA VAL A 628 11.58 -0.75 -0.15
C VAL A 628 11.25 -0.19 -1.53
N LEU A 629 11.83 -0.76 -2.59
CA LEU A 629 11.45 -0.40 -3.96
C LEU A 629 10.01 -0.81 -4.29
N ALA A 630 9.53 -1.94 -3.75
CA ALA A 630 8.15 -2.36 -3.93
C ALA A 630 7.19 -1.31 -3.34
N ASN A 631 7.43 -0.86 -2.10
CA ASN A 631 6.65 0.24 -1.49
C ASN A 631 6.59 1.49 -2.38
N HIS A 632 7.72 1.87 -2.98
CA HIS A 632 7.78 2.96 -3.94
C HIS A 632 6.97 2.69 -5.21
N ALA A 633 7.06 1.49 -5.77
CA ALA A 633 6.30 1.10 -6.96
C ALA A 633 4.79 1.09 -6.69
N TYR A 634 4.34 0.53 -5.58
CA TYR A 634 2.93 0.51 -5.20
C TYR A 634 2.39 1.91 -4.89
N ASN A 635 3.18 2.78 -4.24
CA ASN A 635 2.81 4.19 -4.08
C ASN A 635 2.61 4.90 -5.43
N ALA A 636 3.45 4.60 -6.43
CA ALA A 636 3.32 5.15 -7.78
C ALA A 636 2.07 4.60 -8.51
N LEU A 637 1.74 3.32 -8.27
CA LEU A 637 0.49 2.73 -8.75
C LEU A 637 -0.72 3.46 -8.20
N LEU A 638 -0.77 3.73 -6.89
CA LEU A 638 -1.88 4.45 -6.25
C LEU A 638 -2.10 5.85 -6.83
N THR A 639 -1.02 6.59 -7.11
CA THR A 639 -1.07 7.97 -7.65
C THR A 639 -1.24 8.04 -9.17
N GLY A 640 -1.37 6.89 -9.84
CA GLY A 640 -1.79 6.79 -11.24
C GLY A 640 -0.68 6.96 -12.27
N ARG A 641 0.58 7.12 -11.84
CA ARG A 641 1.74 7.13 -12.74
C ARG A 641 2.68 5.99 -12.35
N PRO A 642 2.66 4.85 -13.05
CA PRO A 642 3.49 3.69 -12.71
C PRO A 642 4.98 4.03 -12.69
N TYR A 643 5.70 3.46 -11.72
CA TYR A 643 7.14 3.72 -11.50
C TYR A 643 8.00 3.48 -12.74
N PHE A 644 7.66 2.51 -13.58
CA PHE A 644 8.39 2.28 -14.83
C PHE A 644 8.31 3.47 -15.80
N LEU A 645 7.16 4.13 -15.91
CA LEU A 645 7.03 5.34 -16.73
C LEU A 645 7.84 6.49 -16.14
N GLU A 646 7.87 6.58 -14.81
CA GLU A 646 8.70 7.56 -14.10
C GLU A 646 10.21 7.37 -14.34
N LEU A 647 10.69 6.13 -14.44
CA LEU A 647 12.06 5.84 -14.86
C LEU A 647 12.35 6.27 -16.31
N ILE A 648 11.36 6.16 -17.22
CA ILE A 648 11.51 6.68 -18.59
C ILE A 648 11.65 8.21 -18.56
N GLU A 649 10.93 8.91 -17.67
CA GLU A 649 11.09 10.36 -17.50
C GLU A 649 12.51 10.74 -17.04
N ASP A 650 13.08 9.98 -16.10
CA ASP A 650 14.44 10.25 -15.60
C ASP A 650 15.46 10.19 -16.77
N ALA A 651 15.30 9.22 -17.67
CA ALA A 651 16.12 9.14 -18.89
C ALA A 651 15.88 10.31 -19.84
N GLU A 652 14.63 10.79 -19.97
CA GLU A 652 14.33 11.99 -20.76
C GLU A 652 14.97 13.25 -20.15
N ILE A 653 14.97 13.42 -18.83
CA ILE A 653 15.67 14.52 -18.15
C ILE A 653 17.17 14.46 -18.43
N ALA A 654 17.78 13.29 -18.32
CA ALA A 654 19.20 13.10 -18.64
C ALA A 654 19.50 13.41 -20.12
N ALA A 655 18.62 13.03 -21.04
CA ALA A 655 18.75 13.35 -22.46
C ALA A 655 18.66 14.86 -22.73
N ARG A 656 17.74 15.57 -22.08
CA ARG A 656 17.61 17.04 -22.17
C ARG A 656 18.89 17.72 -21.67
N PHE A 657 19.46 17.23 -20.57
CA PHE A 657 20.75 17.69 -20.06
C PHE A 657 21.91 17.43 -21.03
N ALA A 658 21.95 16.26 -21.65
CA ALA A 658 22.98 15.93 -22.65
C ALA A 658 22.91 16.85 -23.87
N ARG A 659 21.70 17.13 -24.39
CA ARG A 659 21.54 17.94 -25.61
C ARG A 659 21.88 19.42 -25.38
N SER A 660 21.38 20.02 -24.31
CA SER A 660 21.48 21.48 -24.11
C SER A 660 22.70 21.85 -23.25
N PRO A 661 22.78 21.49 -21.96
CA PRO A 661 23.97 21.72 -21.13
C PRO A 661 25.29 21.15 -21.68
N LEU A 662 25.30 19.92 -22.18
CA LEU A 662 26.53 19.30 -22.71
C LEU A 662 26.74 19.55 -24.22
N GLY A 663 25.73 20.06 -24.93
CA GLY A 663 25.79 20.32 -26.37
C GLY A 663 25.85 19.07 -27.25
N ALA A 664 25.43 17.90 -26.74
CA ALA A 664 25.53 16.64 -27.48
C ALA A 664 24.67 16.68 -28.76
N PRO A 665 25.27 16.46 -29.95
CA PRO A 665 24.54 16.54 -31.22
C PRO A 665 23.59 15.36 -31.44
N ARG A 666 23.85 14.22 -30.78
CA ARG A 666 23.07 12.99 -30.83
C ARG A 666 23.04 12.34 -29.46
N VAL A 667 21.93 11.70 -29.13
CA VAL A 667 21.76 10.94 -27.90
C VAL A 667 21.24 9.55 -28.27
N ALA A 668 21.96 8.51 -27.86
CA ALA A 668 21.51 7.13 -27.92
C ALA A 668 21.33 6.58 -26.51
N VAL A 669 20.54 5.52 -26.33
CA VAL A 669 20.35 4.85 -25.04
C VAL A 669 20.78 3.39 -25.11
N SER A 670 21.51 2.93 -24.10
CA SER A 670 22.04 1.58 -24.00
C SER A 670 21.68 0.98 -22.64
N GLY A 671 21.49 -0.34 -22.61
CA GLY A 671 21.17 -1.09 -21.39
C GLY A 671 21.91 -2.42 -21.34
N ARG A 672 22.21 -2.91 -20.13
CA ARG A 672 22.82 -4.22 -19.90
C ARG A 672 22.01 -5.02 -18.91
N GLY A 673 22.04 -6.35 -19.07
CA GLY A 673 21.33 -7.27 -18.18
C GLY A 673 19.85 -6.86 -18.02
N PRO A 674 19.37 -6.67 -16.79
CA PRO A 674 17.99 -6.25 -16.53
C PRO A 674 17.60 -4.89 -17.11
N SER A 675 18.53 -3.93 -17.27
CA SER A 675 18.20 -2.58 -17.76
C SER A 675 17.97 -2.49 -19.28
N ARG A 676 17.99 -3.63 -19.99
CA ARG A 676 17.69 -3.68 -21.43
C ARG A 676 16.25 -3.29 -21.74
N THR A 677 15.29 -3.76 -20.94
CA THR A 677 13.88 -3.39 -21.07
C THR A 677 13.69 -1.88 -20.92
N TRP A 678 14.31 -1.29 -19.90
CA TRP A 678 14.28 0.16 -19.69
C TRP A 678 14.89 0.94 -20.87
N ALA A 679 16.04 0.51 -21.38
CA ALA A 679 16.68 1.17 -22.53
C ALA A 679 15.82 1.08 -23.80
N ALA A 680 15.22 -0.09 -24.07
CA ALA A 680 14.31 -0.28 -25.19
C ALA A 680 13.05 0.59 -25.06
N ALA A 681 12.46 0.63 -23.86
CA ALA A 681 11.32 1.48 -23.55
C ALA A 681 11.63 2.97 -23.77
N VAL A 682 12.79 3.45 -23.31
CA VAL A 682 13.23 4.85 -23.50
C VAL A 682 13.41 5.18 -24.98
N ALA A 683 14.14 4.36 -25.74
CA ALA A 683 14.39 4.59 -27.17
C ALA A 683 13.08 4.69 -27.98
N ARG A 684 12.04 3.96 -27.55
CA ARG A 684 10.73 3.97 -28.20
C ARG A 684 9.84 5.13 -27.74
N ALA A 685 9.77 5.37 -26.43
CA ALA A 685 8.82 6.30 -25.85
C ALA A 685 9.25 7.77 -25.99
N VAL A 686 10.56 8.04 -25.93
CA VAL A 686 11.12 9.39 -25.85
C VAL A 686 11.65 9.85 -27.21
N PRO A 687 11.05 10.90 -27.83
CA PRO A 687 11.50 11.39 -29.13
C PRO A 687 12.97 11.85 -29.16
N GLY A 688 13.65 11.49 -30.26
CA GLY A 688 15.02 11.92 -30.54
C GLY A 688 16.10 11.21 -29.72
N ILE A 689 15.77 10.16 -28.96
CA ILE A 689 16.75 9.25 -28.35
C ILE A 689 16.86 8.02 -29.25
N GLU A 690 18.07 7.76 -29.76
CA GLU A 690 18.33 6.63 -30.64
C GLU A 690 18.52 5.33 -29.84
N ALA A 691 18.16 4.18 -30.40
CA ALA A 691 18.47 2.89 -29.80
C ALA A 691 19.97 2.58 -29.94
N GLY A 692 20.63 2.36 -28.81
CA GLY A 692 22.01 1.88 -28.73
C GLY A 692 22.08 0.39 -28.34
N PRO A 693 23.28 -0.13 -28.06
CA PRO A 693 23.47 -1.52 -27.64
C PRO A 693 22.58 -1.93 -26.45
N GLY A 694 21.83 -3.02 -26.62
CA GLY A 694 20.98 -3.58 -25.57
C GLY A 694 19.62 -2.90 -25.38
N ALA A 695 19.28 -1.87 -26.16
CA ALA A 695 17.92 -1.34 -26.27
C ALA A 695 17.05 -2.24 -27.17
N ASP A 696 16.95 -3.51 -26.81
CA ASP A 696 16.25 -4.55 -27.58
C ASP A 696 14.75 -4.57 -27.22
N PRO A 697 13.84 -4.32 -28.19
CA PRO A 697 12.40 -4.35 -27.94
C PRO A 697 11.87 -5.72 -27.49
N SER A 698 12.61 -6.83 -27.60
CA SER A 698 12.19 -8.14 -27.06
C SER A 698 12.69 -8.46 -25.65
N ALA A 699 13.23 -7.48 -24.91
CA ALA A 699 13.88 -7.74 -23.62
C ALA A 699 12.93 -8.21 -22.49
N LEU A 700 11.65 -7.85 -22.53
CA LEU A 700 10.64 -8.34 -21.59
C LEU A 700 9.25 -8.37 -22.22
N ASP A 701 8.64 -9.54 -22.36
CA ASP A 701 7.26 -9.69 -22.82
C ASP A 701 6.30 -9.88 -21.63
N TRP A 702 5.55 -8.83 -21.26
CA TRP A 702 4.56 -8.90 -20.17
C TRP A 702 3.40 -9.86 -20.47
N ALA A 703 3.03 -10.03 -21.74
CA ALA A 703 1.97 -10.97 -22.11
C ALA A 703 2.43 -12.41 -21.84
N ALA A 704 3.66 -12.73 -22.26
CA ALA A 704 4.26 -14.03 -22.00
C ALA A 704 4.38 -14.34 -20.49
N LEU A 705 4.62 -13.34 -19.64
CA LEU A 705 4.62 -13.53 -18.17
C LEU A 705 3.24 -14.00 -17.67
N VAL A 706 2.17 -13.34 -18.12
CA VAL A 706 0.79 -13.67 -17.71
C VAL A 706 0.35 -15.01 -18.30
N GLU A 707 0.58 -15.24 -19.59
CA GLU A 707 0.26 -16.48 -20.29
C GLU A 707 1.01 -17.69 -19.71
N GLY A 708 2.30 -17.50 -19.45
CA GLY A 708 3.17 -18.49 -18.83
C GLY A 708 2.92 -18.70 -17.35
N ARG A 709 2.13 -17.83 -16.69
CA ARG A 709 1.93 -17.80 -15.23
C ARG A 709 3.27 -17.76 -14.49
N GLN A 710 4.20 -16.97 -15.02
CA GLN A 710 5.51 -16.81 -14.43
C GLN A 710 5.35 -16.13 -13.08
N GLU A 711 6.12 -16.57 -12.07
CA GLU A 711 5.94 -16.18 -10.66
C GLU A 711 6.88 -15.05 -10.21
N THR A 712 7.83 -14.65 -11.03
CA THR A 712 8.79 -13.58 -10.71
C THR A 712 9.08 -12.68 -11.91
N TRP A 713 9.10 -11.37 -11.66
CA TRP A 713 9.39 -10.31 -12.61
C TRP A 713 9.94 -9.09 -11.86
N PRO A 714 10.65 -8.18 -12.56
CA PRO A 714 11.19 -6.98 -11.93
C PRO A 714 10.08 -6.04 -11.45
N ILE A 715 10.02 -5.79 -10.14
CA ILE A 715 9.00 -4.92 -9.52
C ILE A 715 8.99 -3.49 -10.09
N HIS A 716 10.14 -3.00 -10.53
CA HIS A 716 10.29 -1.67 -11.12
C HIS A 716 9.75 -1.58 -12.55
N GLU A 717 9.45 -2.70 -13.20
CA GLU A 717 8.85 -2.77 -14.55
C GLU A 717 7.36 -3.17 -14.47
N LEU A 718 6.76 -3.12 -13.27
CA LEU A 718 5.35 -3.39 -13.06
C LEU A 718 4.51 -2.28 -13.71
N LEU A 719 3.73 -2.67 -14.72
CA LEU A 719 2.91 -1.75 -15.52
C LEU A 719 1.47 -2.30 -15.60
N PRO A 720 0.45 -1.58 -15.09
CA PRO A 720 -0.94 -2.02 -15.11
C PRO A 720 -1.45 -2.29 -16.53
N GLY A 721 -1.98 -3.48 -16.75
CA GLY A 721 -2.37 -3.94 -18.08
C GLY A 721 -1.19 -4.10 -19.04
N GLY A 722 0.06 -4.14 -18.54
CA GLY A 722 1.29 -4.22 -19.33
C GLY A 722 1.31 -5.37 -20.34
N ALA A 723 0.57 -6.45 -20.07
CA ALA A 723 0.36 -7.55 -20.99
C ALA A 723 -0.37 -7.16 -22.29
N TYR A 724 -1.02 -6.00 -22.31
CA TYR A 724 -1.67 -5.44 -23.50
C TYR A 724 -0.80 -4.44 -24.23
N ILE A 725 0.44 -4.18 -23.81
CA ILE A 725 1.26 -3.13 -24.41
C ILE A 725 2.03 -3.65 -25.62
N GLU A 726 1.93 -2.96 -26.76
CA GLU A 726 2.71 -3.34 -27.94
C GLU A 726 4.20 -3.09 -27.71
N GLN A 727 5.00 -4.14 -27.88
CA GLN A 727 6.46 -4.08 -27.81
C GLN A 727 7.11 -3.52 -29.09
N GLY A 728 6.34 -3.34 -30.16
CA GLY A 728 6.78 -2.73 -31.42
C GLY A 728 7.85 -3.53 -32.16
N GLY A 729 7.42 -4.39 -33.10
CA GLY A 729 8.29 -5.14 -34.01
C GLY A 729 7.92 -6.62 -34.11
N ALA A 730 7.40 -7.01 -35.28
CA ALA A 730 6.75 -8.29 -35.63
C ALA A 730 5.31 -8.43 -35.10
N ALA A 731 4.39 -8.74 -36.04
CA ALA A 731 3.06 -9.24 -35.72
C ALA A 731 3.17 -10.44 -34.77
N PRO A 732 2.19 -10.64 -33.87
CA PRO A 732 2.18 -11.83 -33.02
C PRO A 732 2.34 -13.08 -33.90
N HIS A 733 3.31 -13.93 -33.58
CA HIS A 733 3.34 -15.27 -34.15
C HIS A 733 1.98 -15.91 -33.86
N PRO A 734 1.28 -16.49 -34.87
CA PRO A 734 0.10 -17.28 -34.58
C PRO A 734 0.51 -18.37 -33.60
N LEU A 735 -0.09 -18.33 -32.41
CA LEU A 735 0.07 -19.36 -31.39
C LEU A 735 -0.22 -20.71 -32.06
N GLU A 736 0.76 -21.61 -32.06
CA GLU A 736 0.50 -23.00 -32.44
C GLU A 736 -0.60 -23.54 -31.52
N PRO A 737 -1.61 -24.25 -32.07
CA PRO A 737 -2.64 -24.85 -31.25
C PRO A 737 -2.00 -25.80 -30.23
N PRO A 738 -2.56 -25.89 -29.01
CA PRO A 738 -2.00 -26.71 -27.96
C PRO A 738 -1.81 -28.15 -28.46
N LEU A 739 -0.60 -28.67 -28.28
CA LEU A 739 -0.29 -30.08 -28.50
C LEU A 739 -1.30 -30.92 -27.72
N ALA A 740 -2.06 -31.74 -28.44
CA ALA A 740 -2.96 -32.72 -27.87
C ALA A 740 -2.21 -33.58 -26.83
N PRO A 741 -2.87 -33.95 -25.71
CA PRO A 741 -2.25 -34.79 -24.69
C PRO A 741 -1.74 -36.09 -25.34
N ARG A 742 -0.46 -36.41 -25.12
CA ARG A 742 0.07 -37.74 -25.46
C ARG A 742 -0.58 -38.74 -24.51
N GLU A 743 -1.21 -39.76 -25.11
CA GLU A 743 -1.86 -40.91 -24.45
C GLU A 743 -0.97 -41.62 -23.44
#